data_AF-A0A9E3DUZ0-F1
#
_entry.id   AF-A0A9E3DUZ0-F1
#
_cell.length_a   1.000
_cell.length_b   1.000
_cell.length_c   1.000
_cell.angle_alpha   90.00
_cell.angle_beta   90.00
_cell.angle_gamma   90.00
#
_symmetry.space_group_name_H-M   'P 1'
#
loop_
_entity.id
_entity.type
_entity.pdbx_description
1 polymer ?
#
loop_
_entity_poly.entity_id
_entity_poly.type
_entity_poly.pdbx_seq_one_letter_code
_entity_poly.pdbx_strand_id
1 'polypeptide(L)'
;MAAYGSTVGFGDNQVGTQYPDGIQVSDDQIINPIGDRLLTQFGKFMGSTVSPDGRFLAATSADKPVVLQIFDLQAYKLIWTVGSVSWVNQMLSDTTVGQEGPTYSPDGKFLWLPEQNALTRFPVNPDGTLGTPARFSLPTVGTHLSGNSRTPTPNSALVGQTVYSPDGSTLYAALNGQNTVVALDPGTGAVEHTWNVGIAPRELAFVGSKLYVSDEGGRQAQPGDTTMDSYGTQVPANGYLGTSTTGEVSVIDTAEASAAVGSIAVGLHPTAMYVSGNALFVANTNSDTVSVIDTTIDQVVQTIETKPWPESSVGYAPDGIALTKDGHLLVTLGRANAVAVYRYDGTPKEPVSYIGLLPTDYYPAAVATAGNRIVVTNTRGIDARGPAITTYKGQGTVPVTGHDTHSTTASLTRFTLPGDRDIARYTVRVFEQNGWGRDDVREATNARAAPVPVPTRIGDPSVIKHVFLIVKENRTYDQVFGDLGKGNGDPTLTQFGAKTTPNQHALARQFGDYDNVYDVGTNSSEGHNWLMQGDNPEYSESDAGEYQRTYDTEEDVLGHQRSGFLWTAVESAGATARNYGEFEYMEGKPSGTWQQYYCATKSVMAGGDAAQLTAAGLKGNYGSVIPSLNAIADPLSPPFDLSIPDIYRYEIWKQDFQKNGPANFNMIWLSSDHTGGPTDAEAGVADNDLATGDIVDTISHSKYWKDSAIFVLEDDSQDGADHVDGHRAPVQVISPWSQHGKVIDTYYSQISAVRTIEQILGAQPLNEKVAAATPMYDAFTNHPHYRPFNAVPNQVPLTEAITTPPACGLDTLGLTGAAAMALNKAEAQKTAVPAGEQATAAAWQTWLADQHTTGNNAIPDFANPEQMNRYTWYQAHGWKVPYPGDSKIYTPSQVPGAPLPSPDQS
;
A
#
# COMPACT_ATOMS: atom_id res chain seq x y z
N MET A 1 -18.91 -3.52 -27.61
CA MET A 1 -19.87 -4.47 -26.99
C MET A 1 -20.45 -3.78 -25.76
N ALA A 2 -21.62 -4.14 -25.25
CA ALA A 2 -21.99 -3.70 -23.91
C ALA A 2 -21.06 -4.47 -22.94
N ALA A 3 -20.01 -3.81 -22.47
CA ALA A 3 -19.18 -4.33 -21.39
C ALA A 3 -19.99 -4.24 -20.09
N TYR A 4 -19.80 -5.23 -19.21
CA TYR A 4 -20.22 -5.15 -17.81
C TYR A 4 -18.99 -4.67 -17.02
N GLY A 5 -19.19 -3.68 -16.14
CA GLY A 5 -18.16 -2.77 -15.62
C GLY A 5 -18.39 -1.36 -16.19
N SER A 6 -18.51 -0.33 -15.34
CA SER A 6 -18.99 0.99 -15.76
C SER A 6 -17.94 2.11 -15.75
N THR A 7 -16.69 1.78 -15.39
CA THR A 7 -15.52 2.65 -15.60
C THR A 7 -15.12 2.81 -17.06
N VAL A 8 -15.78 2.12 -18.02
CA VAL A 8 -15.67 2.33 -19.48
C VAL A 8 -15.76 3.83 -19.85
N GLY A 9 -16.49 4.61 -19.05
CA GLY A 9 -16.64 6.06 -19.23
C GLY A 9 -15.34 6.86 -19.11
N PHE A 10 -14.28 6.32 -18.48
CA PHE A 10 -13.01 7.02 -18.31
C PHE A 10 -12.23 7.13 -19.64
N GLY A 11 -12.37 6.17 -20.55
CA GLY A 11 -11.75 6.21 -21.87
C GLY A 11 -10.24 6.42 -21.78
N ASP A 12 -9.75 7.53 -22.35
CA ASP A 12 -8.33 7.88 -22.40
C ASP A 12 -7.99 8.98 -21.36
N ASN A 13 -8.75 9.06 -20.27
CA ASN A 13 -8.49 10.01 -19.19
C ASN A 13 -7.12 9.76 -18.55
N GLN A 14 -6.43 10.83 -18.16
CA GLN A 14 -5.15 10.77 -17.45
C GLN A 14 -5.32 11.19 -16.00
N VAL A 15 -4.67 10.47 -15.08
CA VAL A 15 -4.69 10.79 -13.64
C VAL A 15 -4.21 12.22 -13.40
N GLY A 16 -4.83 12.89 -12.42
CA GLY A 16 -4.54 14.28 -12.07
C GLY A 16 -5.11 15.32 -13.03
N THR A 17 -5.75 14.91 -14.13
CA THR A 17 -6.37 15.84 -15.09
C THR A 17 -7.81 16.18 -14.69
N GLN A 18 -8.16 17.47 -14.77
CA GLN A 18 -9.53 17.95 -14.56
C GLN A 18 -10.36 17.83 -15.85
N TYR A 19 -11.38 16.99 -15.80
CA TYR A 19 -12.43 16.80 -16.81
C TYR A 19 -13.74 17.49 -16.37
N PRO A 20 -14.77 17.57 -17.26
CA PRO A 20 -16.05 18.20 -16.93
C PRO A 20 -16.80 17.58 -15.74
N ASP A 21 -16.59 16.29 -15.49
CA ASP A 21 -17.19 15.49 -14.43
C ASP A 21 -16.34 15.42 -13.15
N GLY A 22 -15.02 15.61 -13.23
CA GLY A 22 -14.14 15.73 -12.06
C GLY A 22 -12.66 15.55 -12.39
N ILE A 23 -11.86 15.28 -11.38
CA ILE A 23 -10.44 14.93 -11.51
C ILE A 23 -10.34 13.40 -11.52
N GLN A 24 -9.66 12.83 -12.51
CA GLN A 24 -9.33 11.41 -12.52
C GLN A 24 -8.25 11.12 -11.45
N VAL A 25 -8.49 10.13 -10.60
CA VAL A 25 -7.49 9.60 -9.64
C VAL A 25 -7.11 8.17 -10.04
N SER A 26 -6.01 7.65 -9.49
CA SER A 26 -5.39 6.38 -9.87
C SER A 26 -6.23 5.12 -9.53
N ASP A 27 -7.22 5.23 -8.65
CA ASP A 27 -7.94 4.09 -8.07
C ASP A 27 -9.29 3.79 -8.74
N ASP A 28 -9.37 4.01 -10.06
CA ASP A 28 -10.56 3.77 -10.89
C ASP A 28 -11.76 4.66 -10.51
N GLN A 29 -11.51 5.91 -10.09
CA GLN A 29 -12.56 6.86 -9.72
C GLN A 29 -12.31 8.29 -10.21
N ILE A 30 -13.38 9.09 -10.20
CA ILE A 30 -13.34 10.53 -10.48
C ILE A 30 -13.77 11.31 -9.24
N ILE A 31 -12.94 12.24 -8.75
CA ILE A 31 -13.28 13.09 -7.61
C ILE A 31 -13.77 14.47 -8.05
N ASN A 32 -14.83 14.92 -7.40
CA ASN A 32 -15.47 16.22 -7.61
C ASN A 32 -16.28 16.47 -6.34
N PRO A 33 -15.68 17.06 -5.30
CA PRO A 33 -16.30 17.21 -4.00
C PRO A 33 -17.44 18.23 -4.04
N ILE A 34 -18.36 18.15 -3.08
CA ILE A 34 -19.29 19.23 -2.79
C ILE A 34 -18.59 20.36 -2.00
N GLY A 35 -18.94 21.60 -2.30
CA GLY A 35 -18.52 22.76 -1.51
C GLY A 35 -17.13 23.27 -1.88
N ASP A 36 -16.43 23.82 -0.88
CA ASP A 36 -15.09 24.34 -1.05
C ASP A 36 -14.06 23.23 -0.76
N ARG A 37 -12.93 23.26 -1.46
CA ARG A 37 -11.75 22.42 -1.23
C ARG A 37 -10.57 23.29 -0.79
N LEU A 38 -9.84 22.86 0.23
CA LEU A 38 -8.54 23.41 0.64
C LEU A 38 -7.49 22.31 0.58
N LEU A 39 -6.58 22.40 -0.39
CA LEU A 39 -5.50 21.44 -0.60
C LEU A 39 -4.28 21.76 0.27
N THR A 40 -3.58 20.72 0.72
CA THR A 40 -2.24 20.78 1.28
C THR A 40 -1.30 19.80 0.57
N GLN A 41 -0.02 20.13 0.57
CA GLN A 41 1.06 19.38 -0.08
C GLN A 41 2.06 18.81 0.94
N PHE A 42 1.66 18.78 2.21
CA PHE A 42 2.52 18.48 3.34
C PHE A 42 2.26 17.07 3.89
N GLY A 43 1.92 16.14 3.01
CA GLY A 43 1.70 14.73 3.35
C GLY A 43 0.23 14.33 3.47
N LYS A 44 0.02 13.02 3.61
CA LYS A 44 -1.30 12.39 3.83
C LYS A 44 -1.81 12.75 5.23
N PHE A 45 -3.12 12.96 5.40
CA PHE A 45 -3.70 13.16 6.74
C PHE A 45 -3.95 11.83 7.44
N MET A 46 -3.57 11.73 8.72
CA MET A 46 -3.80 10.52 9.54
C MET A 46 -5.02 10.63 10.44
N GLY A 47 -5.45 11.85 10.74
CA GLY A 47 -6.60 12.12 11.58
C GLY A 47 -6.73 13.60 11.87
N SER A 48 -7.89 14.03 12.36
CA SER A 48 -8.09 15.45 12.66
C SER A 48 -9.14 15.72 13.73
N THR A 49 -8.98 16.84 14.42
CA THR A 49 -9.92 17.29 15.46
C THR A 49 -10.21 18.77 15.32
N VAL A 50 -11.48 19.14 15.44
CA VAL A 50 -11.93 20.53 15.53
C VAL A 50 -11.80 21.02 16.97
N SER A 51 -11.19 22.19 17.15
CA SER A 51 -11.07 22.86 18.44
C SER A 51 -12.44 23.09 19.11
N PRO A 52 -12.51 23.17 20.46
CA PRO A 52 -13.80 23.29 21.18
C PRO A 52 -14.65 24.52 20.81
N ASP A 53 -14.04 25.60 20.34
CA ASP A 53 -14.75 26.80 19.88
C ASP A 53 -15.23 26.71 18.41
N GLY A 54 -14.86 25.64 17.71
CA GLY A 54 -15.21 25.38 16.33
C GLY A 54 -14.42 26.18 15.29
N ARG A 55 -13.38 26.93 15.69
CA ARG A 55 -12.67 27.84 14.79
C ARG A 55 -11.47 27.20 14.10
N PHE A 56 -10.71 26.38 14.81
CA PHE A 56 -9.51 25.74 14.28
C PHE A 56 -9.72 24.23 14.09
N LEU A 57 -8.99 23.66 13.14
CA LEU A 57 -8.84 22.22 12.96
C LEU A 57 -7.36 21.88 13.01
N ALA A 58 -7.01 20.88 13.81
CA ALA A 58 -5.68 20.29 13.86
C ALA A 58 -5.71 18.93 13.17
N ALA A 59 -4.77 18.67 12.27
CA ALA A 59 -4.65 17.39 11.56
C ALA A 59 -3.21 16.87 11.64
N THR A 60 -3.07 15.59 12.02
CA THR A 60 -1.81 14.86 11.92
C THR A 60 -1.53 14.53 10.46
N SER A 61 -0.26 14.46 10.08
CA SER A 61 0.15 14.07 8.73
C SER A 61 1.39 13.19 8.70
N ALA A 62 1.49 12.35 7.67
CA ALA A 62 2.60 11.42 7.41
C ALA A 62 3.11 11.57 5.96
N ASP A 63 4.02 10.70 5.49
CA ASP A 63 4.63 10.66 4.15
C ASP A 63 5.56 11.86 3.80
N LYS A 64 5.57 12.88 4.67
CA LYS A 64 6.33 14.13 4.51
C LYS A 64 6.89 14.60 5.85
N PRO A 65 7.87 15.52 5.84
CA PRO A 65 8.51 15.99 7.08
C PRO A 65 7.61 16.87 7.98
N VAL A 66 6.31 17.00 7.67
CA VAL A 66 5.33 17.76 8.47
C VAL A 66 4.40 16.76 9.14
N VAL A 67 4.35 16.80 10.47
CA VAL A 67 3.57 15.85 11.29
C VAL A 67 2.26 16.42 11.84
N LEU A 68 2.12 17.74 11.85
CA LEU A 68 0.92 18.40 12.35
C LEU A 68 0.66 19.72 11.60
N GLN A 69 -0.59 19.90 11.19
CA GLN A 69 -1.07 21.05 10.43
C GLN A 69 -2.28 21.68 11.13
N ILE A 70 -2.27 23.01 11.33
CA ILE A 70 -3.37 23.76 11.94
C ILE A 70 -4.04 24.66 10.91
N PHE A 71 -5.35 24.53 10.78
CA PHE A 71 -6.19 25.28 9.85
C PHE A 71 -7.12 26.22 10.62
N ASP A 72 -7.22 27.48 10.18
CA ASP A 72 -8.30 28.38 10.59
C ASP A 72 -9.50 28.09 9.68
N LEU A 73 -10.57 27.50 10.22
CA LEU A 73 -11.78 27.14 9.48
C LEU A 73 -12.64 28.36 9.14
N GLN A 74 -12.47 29.48 9.82
CA GLN A 74 -13.16 30.72 9.48
C GLN A 74 -12.50 31.38 8.27
N ALA A 75 -11.18 31.52 8.28
CA ALA A 75 -10.40 32.02 7.15
C ALA A 75 -10.22 30.99 6.03
N TYR A 76 -10.48 29.71 6.34
CA TYR A 76 -10.33 28.54 5.49
C TYR A 76 -8.94 28.43 4.86
N LYS A 77 -7.91 28.39 5.72
CA LYS A 77 -6.51 28.29 5.31
C LYS A 77 -5.65 27.60 6.36
N LEU A 78 -4.55 27.01 5.92
CA LEU A 78 -3.45 26.57 6.79
C LEU A 78 -2.79 27.78 7.47
N ILE A 79 -2.55 27.70 8.77
CA ILE A 79 -1.95 28.78 9.57
C ILE A 79 -0.70 28.37 10.35
N TRP A 80 -0.48 27.07 10.58
CA TRP A 80 0.67 26.58 11.34
C TRP A 80 1.07 25.16 10.92
N THR A 81 2.37 24.88 10.89
CA THR A 81 2.93 23.55 10.65
C THR A 81 3.98 23.16 11.69
N VAL A 82 4.04 21.86 12.02
CA VAL A 82 5.03 21.25 12.90
C VAL A 82 5.70 20.09 12.17
N GLY A 83 7.02 19.94 12.30
CA GLY A 83 7.78 18.94 11.54
C GLY A 83 9.27 18.94 11.83
N SER A 84 10.07 18.25 11.02
CA SER A 84 11.52 18.10 11.22
C SER A 84 12.39 19.07 10.42
N VAL A 85 11.78 19.87 9.54
CA VAL A 85 12.50 20.73 8.59
C VAL A 85 12.51 22.20 8.99
N SER A 86 13.60 22.91 8.71
CA SER A 86 13.85 24.27 9.22
C SER A 86 12.83 25.35 8.81
N TRP A 87 11.98 25.10 7.80
CA TRP A 87 10.97 26.05 7.33
C TRP A 87 9.61 25.90 8.02
N VAL A 88 9.37 24.83 8.80
CA VAL A 88 8.13 24.70 9.57
C VAL A 88 8.05 25.74 10.69
N ASN A 89 6.85 26.04 11.16
CA ASN A 89 6.67 27.02 12.23
C ASN A 89 7.23 26.54 13.58
N GLN A 90 7.21 25.23 13.82
CA GLN A 90 7.67 24.60 15.05
C GLN A 90 8.40 23.28 14.74
N MET A 91 9.69 23.19 15.03
CA MET A 91 10.44 21.94 14.80
C MET A 91 10.23 20.92 15.92
N LEU A 92 10.18 19.64 15.56
CA LEU A 92 10.30 18.48 16.44
C LEU A 92 11.45 17.60 15.97
N SER A 93 12.03 16.84 16.90
CA SER A 93 13.06 15.84 16.60
C SER A 93 12.46 14.49 16.19
N ASP A 94 11.22 14.24 16.58
CA ASP A 94 10.44 13.05 16.25
C ASP A 94 9.47 13.39 15.12
N THR A 95 9.39 12.53 14.11
CA THR A 95 8.50 12.68 12.95
C THR A 95 7.42 11.61 12.89
N THR A 96 7.30 10.77 13.92
CA THR A 96 6.24 9.77 13.99
C THR A 96 4.92 10.40 14.40
N VAL A 97 3.82 9.82 13.93
CA VAL A 97 2.45 10.17 14.28
C VAL A 97 1.67 8.90 14.53
N GLY A 98 0.77 8.90 15.51
CA GLY A 98 -0.15 7.78 15.70
C GLY A 98 -1.19 7.67 14.58
N GLN A 99 -1.85 6.52 14.49
CA GLN A 99 -2.95 6.22 13.54
C GLN A 99 -4.27 6.95 13.88
N GLU A 100 -4.21 8.09 14.57
CA GLU A 100 -5.38 8.87 15.00
C GLU A 100 -5.08 10.37 15.05
N GLY A 101 -6.16 11.17 15.15
CA GLY A 101 -6.07 12.63 15.22
C GLY A 101 -5.51 13.20 16.54
N PRO A 102 -5.06 14.46 16.53
CA PRO A 102 -4.61 15.15 17.74
C PRO A 102 -5.79 15.54 18.65
N THR A 103 -5.57 15.75 19.94
CA THR A 103 -6.66 16.04 20.92
C THR A 103 -6.51 17.41 21.58
N TYR A 104 -7.55 18.25 21.48
CA TYR A 104 -7.61 19.49 22.25
C TYR A 104 -8.02 19.24 23.71
N SER A 105 -7.47 20.03 24.65
CA SER A 105 -8.04 20.11 25.99
C SER A 105 -9.47 20.67 25.94
N PRO A 106 -10.35 20.33 26.90
CA PRO A 106 -11.73 20.80 26.90
C PRO A 106 -11.88 22.33 26.88
N ASP A 107 -10.89 23.05 27.43
CA ASP A 107 -10.85 24.52 27.42
C ASP A 107 -10.12 25.13 26.21
N GLY A 108 -9.67 24.29 25.26
CA GLY A 108 -8.99 24.66 24.04
C GLY A 108 -7.58 25.23 24.22
N LYS A 109 -7.02 25.21 25.44
CA LYS A 109 -5.70 25.82 25.72
C LYS A 109 -4.52 24.91 25.43
N PHE A 110 -4.74 23.61 25.26
CA PHE A 110 -3.70 22.66 24.92
C PHE A 110 -4.13 21.78 23.74
N LEU A 111 -3.15 21.33 22.97
CA LEU A 111 -3.30 20.36 21.90
C LEU A 111 -2.27 19.24 22.13
N TRP A 112 -2.74 17.99 22.09
CA TRP A 112 -1.91 16.80 22.23
C TRP A 112 -1.70 16.15 20.86
N LEU A 113 -0.44 15.88 20.54
CA LEU A 113 0.00 15.13 19.38
C LEU A 113 0.42 13.73 19.83
N PRO A 114 -0.29 12.67 19.40
CA PRO A 114 0.17 11.30 19.55
C PRO A 114 1.36 11.00 18.64
N GLU A 115 2.39 10.36 19.18
CA GLU A 115 3.60 9.90 18.49
C GLU A 115 3.77 8.39 18.75
N GLN A 116 4.73 7.76 18.08
CA GLN A 116 4.98 6.32 18.20
C GLN A 116 5.25 5.88 19.65
N ASN A 117 6.04 6.66 20.40
CA ASN A 117 6.47 6.31 21.77
C ASN A 117 6.33 7.49 22.76
N ALA A 118 5.50 8.48 22.42
CA ALA A 118 5.34 9.67 23.23
C ALA A 118 4.03 10.41 22.95
N LEU A 119 3.76 11.39 23.81
CA LEU A 119 2.76 12.42 23.61
C LEU A 119 3.43 13.79 23.67
N THR A 120 3.20 14.65 22.69
CA THR A 120 3.64 16.05 22.75
C THR A 120 2.46 16.99 22.95
N ARG A 121 2.53 17.80 24.02
CA ARG A 121 1.52 18.81 24.34
C ARG A 121 2.00 20.20 23.94
N PHE A 122 1.18 20.92 23.19
CA PHE A 122 1.37 22.31 22.82
C PHE A 122 0.39 23.22 23.57
N PRO A 123 0.84 24.36 24.13
CA PRO A 123 -0.06 25.47 24.42
C PRO A 123 -0.68 26.01 23.12
N VAL A 124 -1.97 26.33 23.13
CA VAL A 124 -2.69 26.88 21.97
C VAL A 124 -2.96 28.36 22.23
N ASN A 125 -2.48 29.21 21.32
CA ASN A 125 -2.71 30.66 21.37
C ASN A 125 -4.11 31.02 20.83
N PRO A 126 -4.67 32.20 21.17
CA PRO A 126 -5.99 32.61 20.69
C PRO A 126 -6.14 32.74 19.16
N ASP A 127 -5.03 32.81 18.42
CA ASP A 127 -4.99 32.83 16.97
C ASP A 127 -4.80 31.44 16.33
N GLY A 128 -4.80 30.38 17.14
CA GLY A 128 -4.65 28.98 16.72
C GLY A 128 -3.20 28.52 16.62
N THR A 129 -2.22 29.42 16.74
CA THR A 129 -0.79 29.06 16.71
C THR A 129 -0.37 28.29 17.96
N LEU A 130 0.71 27.52 17.86
CA LEU A 130 1.19 26.67 18.95
C LEU A 130 2.37 27.31 19.68
N GLY A 131 2.40 27.17 21.01
CA GLY A 131 3.49 27.58 21.88
C GLY A 131 4.56 26.48 22.03
N THR A 132 5.52 26.71 22.93
CA THR A 132 6.60 25.75 23.21
C THR A 132 6.06 24.40 23.69
N PRO A 133 6.38 23.29 23.00
CA PRO A 133 5.88 21.97 23.37
C PRO A 133 6.51 21.41 24.64
N ALA A 134 5.77 20.52 25.29
CA ALA A 134 6.29 19.59 26.30
C ALA A 134 6.04 18.15 25.83
N ARG A 135 7.10 17.34 25.78
CA ARG A 135 7.05 15.95 25.31
C ARG A 135 7.11 14.99 26.50
N PHE A 136 6.28 13.95 26.46
CA PHE A 136 6.13 12.94 27.51
C PHE A 136 6.33 11.56 26.90
N SER A 137 7.41 10.88 27.26
CA SER A 137 7.71 9.54 26.75
C SER A 137 6.84 8.48 27.41
N LEU A 138 6.46 7.48 26.62
CA LEU A 138 5.75 6.29 27.07
C LEU A 138 6.69 5.07 27.00
N PRO A 139 6.55 4.10 27.91
CA PRO A 139 7.39 2.90 27.91
C PRO A 139 7.01 1.99 26.75
N THR A 140 8.00 1.28 26.18
CA THR A 140 7.80 0.13 25.29
C THR A 140 7.56 -1.13 26.12
N VAL A 141 6.59 -1.98 25.78
CA VAL A 141 6.20 -3.16 26.58
C VAL A 141 5.95 -4.36 25.70
N GLY A 142 6.62 -5.49 25.97
CA GLY A 142 6.50 -6.69 25.14
C GLY A 142 7.46 -6.65 23.95
N THR A 143 7.33 -7.64 23.07
CA THR A 143 8.13 -7.75 21.86
C THR A 143 7.35 -8.47 20.76
N HIS A 144 7.61 -8.10 19.52
CA HIS A 144 7.11 -8.75 18.31
C HIS A 144 8.29 -9.15 17.42
N LEU A 145 8.00 -9.88 16.35
CA LEU A 145 8.92 -10.07 15.25
C LEU A 145 8.49 -9.06 14.18
N SER A 146 9.38 -8.15 13.79
CA SER A 146 9.08 -7.07 12.85
C SER A 146 9.36 -7.52 11.41
N GLY A 147 8.32 -7.78 10.60
CA GLY A 147 8.53 -8.32 9.25
C GLY A 147 9.39 -9.60 9.30
N ASN A 148 10.16 -9.89 8.24
CA ASN A 148 11.07 -11.04 8.12
C ASN A 148 12.17 -11.13 9.23
N SER A 149 12.22 -10.18 10.18
CA SER A 149 13.21 -10.17 11.26
C SER A 149 12.98 -11.26 12.30
N ARG A 150 13.97 -12.14 12.48
CA ARG A 150 14.03 -13.08 13.63
C ARG A 150 14.52 -12.45 14.94
N THR A 151 14.66 -11.13 14.97
CA THR A 151 15.09 -10.41 16.17
C THR A 151 13.84 -9.90 16.88
N PRO A 152 13.59 -10.30 18.13
CA PRO A 152 12.51 -9.72 18.92
C PRO A 152 12.71 -8.21 19.08
N THR A 153 11.78 -7.42 18.54
CA THR A 153 11.76 -5.96 18.60
C THR A 153 10.80 -5.53 19.71
N PRO A 154 11.18 -4.61 20.62
CA PRO A 154 10.25 -4.09 21.63
C PRO A 154 9.02 -3.48 20.99
N ASN A 155 7.83 -3.77 21.53
CA ASN A 155 6.61 -3.14 21.02
C ASN A 155 6.58 -1.67 21.44
N SER A 156 6.48 -0.81 20.44
CA SER A 156 6.23 0.62 20.63
C SER A 156 4.86 0.85 21.27
N ALA A 157 4.66 2.03 21.85
CA ALA A 157 3.36 2.40 22.41
C ALA A 157 2.28 2.54 21.33
N LEU A 158 2.65 3.11 20.19
CA LEU A 158 1.79 3.45 19.05
C LEU A 158 0.54 4.15 19.55
N VAL A 159 0.70 5.39 19.99
CA VAL A 159 -0.38 6.10 20.66
C VAL A 159 -1.50 6.36 19.65
N GLY A 160 -2.69 5.82 19.88
CA GLY A 160 -3.89 6.13 19.12
C GLY A 160 -4.52 7.43 19.59
N GLN A 161 -5.83 7.43 19.80
CA GLN A 161 -6.52 8.62 20.29
C GLN A 161 -6.19 8.87 21.77
N THR A 162 -6.17 10.15 22.14
CA THR A 162 -6.24 10.56 23.56
C THR A 162 -7.55 11.26 23.87
N VAL A 163 -8.05 11.13 25.08
CA VAL A 163 -9.28 11.81 25.52
C VAL A 163 -9.16 12.25 26.98
N TYR A 164 -9.70 13.41 27.31
CA TYR A 164 -9.79 13.86 28.69
C TYR A 164 -10.95 13.18 29.41
N SER A 165 -10.78 12.93 30.71
CA SER A 165 -11.92 12.68 31.61
C SER A 165 -12.96 13.81 31.47
N PRO A 166 -14.25 13.55 31.72
CA PRO A 166 -15.29 14.58 31.65
C PRO A 166 -15.04 15.82 32.53
N ASP A 167 -14.28 15.68 33.61
CA ASP A 167 -13.88 16.79 34.49
C ASP A 167 -12.55 17.48 34.08
N GLY A 168 -11.87 16.96 33.05
CA GLY A 168 -10.61 17.49 32.52
C GLY A 168 -9.38 17.22 33.37
N SER A 169 -9.48 16.40 34.42
CA SER A 169 -8.39 16.16 35.38
C SER A 169 -7.40 15.07 34.96
N THR A 170 -7.82 14.10 34.15
CA THR A 170 -7.01 12.96 33.69
C THR A 170 -7.03 12.88 32.17
N LEU A 171 -5.91 12.53 31.56
CA LEU A 171 -5.82 12.22 30.13
C LEU A 171 -5.75 10.69 29.96
N TYR A 172 -6.57 10.12 29.10
CA TYR A 172 -6.51 8.72 28.72
C TYR A 172 -5.90 8.60 27.33
N ALA A 173 -5.10 7.55 27.10
CA ALA A 173 -4.49 7.28 25.80
C ALA A 173 -4.62 5.79 25.45
N ALA A 174 -5.04 5.51 24.23
CA ALA A 174 -5.00 4.18 23.64
C ALA A 174 -3.55 3.88 23.22
N LEU A 175 -2.99 2.78 23.70
CA LEU A 175 -1.65 2.32 23.32
C LEU A 175 -1.82 1.10 22.41
N ASN A 176 -1.93 1.38 21.11
CA ASN A 176 -2.27 0.42 20.08
C ASN A 176 -1.27 -0.75 20.05
N GLY A 177 0.03 -0.45 20.14
CA GLY A 177 1.13 -1.44 20.09
C GLY A 177 1.20 -2.35 21.31
N GLN A 178 0.48 -2.02 22.38
CA GLN A 178 0.53 -2.72 23.67
C GLN A 178 -0.79 -3.35 24.07
N ASN A 179 -1.87 -3.16 23.29
CA ASN A 179 -3.21 -3.63 23.63
C ASN A 179 -3.68 -3.12 25.02
N THR A 180 -3.38 -1.84 25.32
CA THR A 180 -3.71 -1.22 26.61
C THR A 180 -4.28 0.18 26.46
N VAL A 181 -4.96 0.63 27.51
CA VAL A 181 -5.28 2.04 27.75
C VAL A 181 -4.57 2.51 29.01
N VAL A 182 -4.00 3.71 28.98
CA VAL A 182 -3.36 4.33 30.14
C VAL A 182 -4.09 5.59 30.59
N ALA A 183 -4.15 5.79 31.92
CA ALA A 183 -4.53 7.06 32.53
C ALA A 183 -3.26 7.83 32.90
N LEU A 184 -3.21 9.12 32.53
CA LEU A 184 -2.07 10.00 32.65
C LEU A 184 -2.45 11.28 33.41
N ASP A 185 -1.57 11.75 34.28
CA ASP A 185 -1.63 13.13 34.77
C ASP A 185 -1.28 14.08 33.61
N PRO A 186 -2.19 14.98 33.18
CA PRO A 186 -1.97 15.83 32.02
C PRO A 186 -0.89 16.89 32.26
N GLY A 187 -0.51 17.19 33.51
CA GLY A 187 0.53 18.17 33.84
C GLY A 187 1.94 17.63 33.67
N THR A 188 2.15 16.38 34.09
CA THR A 188 3.44 15.71 34.26
C THR A 188 3.67 14.56 33.27
N GLY A 189 2.60 14.03 32.66
CA GLY A 189 2.64 12.85 31.79
C GLY A 189 2.87 11.54 32.53
N ALA A 190 2.74 11.52 33.86
CA ALA A 190 2.92 10.31 34.65
C ALA A 190 1.76 9.33 34.41
N VAL A 191 2.09 8.07 34.08
CA VAL A 191 1.12 6.98 34.00
C VAL A 191 0.65 6.62 35.42
N GLU A 192 -0.63 6.82 35.68
CA GLU A 192 -1.27 6.54 36.98
C GLU A 192 -1.91 5.15 37.01
N HIS A 193 -2.40 4.68 35.85
CA HIS A 193 -3.04 3.38 35.72
C HIS A 193 -2.94 2.84 34.28
N THR A 194 -3.00 1.52 34.14
CA THR A 194 -3.00 0.81 32.85
C THR A 194 -4.04 -0.30 32.87
N TRP A 195 -4.88 -0.37 31.84
CA TRP A 195 -5.84 -1.44 31.61
C TRP A 195 -5.43 -2.25 30.37
N ASN A 196 -5.56 -3.57 30.43
CA ASN A 196 -5.51 -4.41 29.24
C ASN A 196 -6.88 -4.38 28.57
N VAL A 197 -6.89 -4.19 27.26
CA VAL A 197 -8.11 -4.12 26.42
C VAL A 197 -8.03 -5.13 25.29
N GLY A 198 -8.90 -5.02 24.29
CA GLY A 198 -8.81 -5.76 23.06
C GLY A 198 -7.53 -5.45 22.27
N ILE A 199 -7.45 -6.01 21.07
CA ILE A 199 -6.26 -5.96 20.22
C ILE A 199 -6.29 -4.67 19.38
N ALA A 200 -5.16 -3.96 19.33
CA ALA A 200 -4.98 -2.73 18.56
C ALA A 200 -6.03 -1.65 18.89
N PRO A 201 -6.06 -1.11 20.14
CA PRO A 201 -6.99 -0.05 20.50
C PRO A 201 -6.76 1.24 19.71
N ARG A 202 -7.84 1.88 19.25
CA ARG A 202 -7.83 3.07 18.38
C ARG A 202 -8.42 4.31 19.06
N GLU A 203 -9.74 4.46 19.06
CA GLU A 203 -10.46 5.61 19.63
C GLU A 203 -10.99 5.35 21.05
N LEU A 204 -11.24 6.45 21.78
CA LEU A 204 -11.71 6.48 23.16
C LEU A 204 -12.92 7.41 23.32
N ALA A 205 -14.02 6.91 23.86
CA ALA A 205 -15.24 7.70 24.07
C ALA A 205 -15.81 7.56 25.48
N PHE A 206 -16.14 8.69 26.12
CA PHE A 206 -16.74 8.70 27.47
C PHE A 206 -18.28 8.75 27.44
N VAL A 207 -18.91 7.91 28.28
CA VAL A 207 -20.30 8.07 28.70
C VAL A 207 -20.41 7.87 30.22
N GLY A 208 -20.63 8.96 30.97
CA GLY A 208 -20.60 8.90 32.43
C GLY A 208 -19.20 8.55 32.94
N SER A 209 -19.07 7.51 33.77
CA SER A 209 -17.78 6.97 34.22
C SER A 209 -17.20 5.90 33.29
N LYS A 210 -17.93 5.50 32.25
CA LYS A 210 -17.45 4.47 31.33
C LYS A 210 -16.64 5.10 30.22
N LEU A 211 -15.47 4.53 29.96
CA LEU A 211 -14.64 4.77 28.80
C LEU A 211 -14.77 3.57 27.87
N TYR A 212 -15.31 3.81 26.68
CA TYR A 212 -15.40 2.83 25.60
C TYR A 212 -14.15 2.97 24.72
N VAL A 213 -13.63 1.84 24.25
CA VAL A 213 -12.40 1.74 23.47
C VAL A 213 -12.70 0.89 22.24
N SER A 214 -12.45 1.39 21.04
CA SER A 214 -12.54 0.56 19.83
C SER A 214 -11.26 -0.27 19.68
N ASP A 215 -11.41 -1.59 19.55
CA ASP A 215 -10.30 -2.53 19.45
C ASP A 215 -10.30 -3.16 18.05
N GLU A 216 -9.44 -2.65 17.16
CA GLU A 216 -9.46 -2.94 15.73
C GLU A 216 -9.27 -4.44 15.43
N GLY A 217 -8.34 -5.10 16.12
CA GLY A 217 -8.14 -6.55 16.04
C GLY A 217 -9.18 -7.38 16.80
N GLY A 218 -10.11 -6.71 17.48
CA GLY A 218 -11.17 -7.32 18.27
C GLY A 218 -10.66 -7.91 19.58
N ARG A 219 -11.35 -8.96 20.04
CA ARG A 219 -11.05 -9.57 21.34
C ARG A 219 -9.70 -10.28 21.35
N GLN A 220 -9.11 -10.40 22.53
CA GLN A 220 -7.99 -11.30 22.78
C GLN A 220 -8.34 -12.75 22.40
N ALA A 221 -7.38 -13.49 21.81
CA ALA A 221 -7.55 -14.89 21.46
C ALA A 221 -7.79 -15.79 22.68
N GLN A 222 -8.62 -16.81 22.47
CA GLN A 222 -8.99 -17.80 23.49
C GLN A 222 -8.47 -19.20 23.09
N PRO A 223 -8.28 -20.12 24.06
CA PRO A 223 -7.86 -21.47 23.76
C PRO A 223 -8.81 -22.16 22.77
N GLY A 224 -8.27 -22.59 21.62
CA GLY A 224 -9.03 -23.25 20.55
C GLY A 224 -9.37 -22.35 19.37
N ASP A 225 -9.14 -21.04 19.47
CA ASP A 225 -9.20 -20.15 18.31
C ASP A 225 -8.15 -20.55 17.27
N THR A 226 -8.53 -20.45 16.00
CA THR A 226 -7.52 -20.31 14.94
C THR A 226 -7.06 -18.85 14.95
N THR A 227 -5.76 -18.64 14.81
CA THR A 227 -5.16 -17.32 14.97
C THR A 227 -4.10 -17.07 13.91
N MET A 228 -3.84 -15.80 13.67
CA MET A 228 -2.74 -15.28 12.87
C MET A 228 -2.16 -14.07 13.59
N ASP A 229 -0.87 -13.80 13.41
CA ASP A 229 -0.18 -12.74 14.15
C ASP A 229 -0.58 -11.34 13.64
N SER A 230 -0.53 -10.37 14.54
CA SER A 230 -0.39 -8.94 14.24
C SER A 230 0.41 -8.33 15.37
N TYR A 231 1.59 -7.79 15.06
CA TYR A 231 2.48 -7.13 16.01
C TYR A 231 2.77 -7.95 17.28
N GLY A 232 3.04 -9.25 17.12
CA GLY A 232 3.32 -10.17 18.22
C GLY A 232 2.08 -10.59 19.04
N THR A 233 0.88 -10.23 18.58
CA THR A 233 -0.39 -10.60 19.18
C THR A 233 -1.13 -11.58 18.28
N GLN A 234 -1.58 -12.71 18.85
CA GLN A 234 -2.39 -13.69 18.12
C GLN A 234 -3.83 -13.20 18.02
N VAL A 235 -4.25 -12.85 16.81
CA VAL A 235 -5.60 -12.36 16.48
C VAL A 235 -6.48 -13.53 16.05
N PRO A 236 -7.74 -13.65 16.53
CA PRO A 236 -8.69 -14.63 16.01
C PRO A 236 -8.89 -14.50 14.49
N ALA A 237 -8.53 -15.56 13.74
CA ALA A 237 -8.45 -15.53 12.29
C ALA A 237 -9.12 -16.75 11.62
N ASN A 238 -9.51 -16.59 10.36
CA ASN A 238 -10.05 -17.65 9.54
C ASN A 238 -8.95 -18.68 9.19
N GLY A 239 -9.17 -19.96 9.50
CA GLY A 239 -8.16 -21.01 9.28
C GLY A 239 -7.88 -21.42 7.83
N TYR A 240 -8.49 -20.77 6.85
CA TYR A 240 -8.19 -20.93 5.44
C TYR A 240 -7.76 -19.60 4.80
N LEU A 241 -8.57 -18.55 4.98
CA LEU A 241 -8.29 -17.24 4.40
C LEU A 241 -7.21 -16.47 5.16
N GLY A 242 -7.00 -16.71 6.46
CA GLY A 242 -6.08 -15.88 7.25
C GLY A 242 -6.60 -14.46 7.51
N THR A 243 -7.91 -14.21 7.45
CA THR A 243 -8.54 -12.90 7.71
C THR A 243 -9.04 -12.81 9.15
N SER A 244 -9.08 -11.62 9.74
CA SER A 244 -9.63 -11.42 11.09
C SER A 244 -11.10 -11.87 11.20
N THR A 245 -11.52 -12.30 12.40
CA THR A 245 -12.88 -12.88 12.62
C THR A 245 -13.65 -12.28 13.77
N THR A 246 -13.06 -11.33 14.50
CA THR A 246 -13.69 -10.68 15.66
C THR A 246 -13.50 -9.17 15.62
N GLY A 247 -14.50 -8.43 16.12
CA GLY A 247 -14.40 -7.02 16.46
C GLY A 247 -14.99 -6.77 17.85
N GLU A 248 -14.41 -5.82 18.58
CA GLU A 248 -14.72 -5.57 19.98
C GLU A 248 -14.68 -4.08 20.33
N VAL A 249 -15.55 -3.69 21.26
CA VAL A 249 -15.40 -2.47 22.04
C VAL A 249 -15.17 -2.85 23.50
N SER A 250 -14.00 -2.52 24.03
CA SER A 250 -13.70 -2.64 25.46
C SER A 250 -14.39 -1.54 26.27
N VAL A 251 -14.77 -1.87 27.51
CA VAL A 251 -15.49 -0.95 28.42
C VAL A 251 -14.77 -0.88 29.77
N ILE A 252 -14.20 0.28 30.08
CA ILE A 252 -13.52 0.55 31.34
C ILE A 252 -14.42 1.41 32.23
N ASP A 253 -14.69 0.99 33.46
CA ASP A 253 -15.30 1.87 34.46
C ASP A 253 -14.22 2.65 35.20
N THR A 254 -14.05 3.92 34.87
CA THR A 254 -12.98 4.75 35.44
C THR A 254 -13.24 5.14 36.89
N ALA A 255 -14.46 4.99 37.40
CA ALA A 255 -14.77 5.18 38.81
C ALA A 255 -14.32 3.99 39.67
N GLU A 256 -14.16 2.81 39.07
CA GLU A 256 -13.71 1.58 39.71
C GLU A 256 -12.53 0.99 38.95
N ALA A 257 -11.38 1.67 38.97
CA ALA A 257 -10.20 1.31 38.16
C ALA A 257 -9.75 -0.17 38.24
N SER A 258 -10.03 -0.87 39.35
CA SER A 258 -9.71 -2.30 39.52
C SER A 258 -10.77 -3.27 38.99
N ALA A 259 -11.91 -2.78 38.47
CA ALA A 259 -12.93 -3.61 37.86
C ALA A 259 -12.39 -4.28 36.58
N ALA A 260 -12.93 -5.45 36.27
CA ALA A 260 -12.61 -6.11 35.01
C ALA A 260 -13.12 -5.27 33.83
N VAL A 261 -12.28 -5.14 32.81
CA VAL A 261 -12.67 -4.50 31.54
C VAL A 261 -13.78 -5.34 30.90
N GLY A 262 -14.91 -4.67 30.59
CA GLY A 262 -16.03 -5.27 29.88
C GLY A 262 -15.75 -5.35 28.38
N SER A 263 -16.57 -6.12 27.66
CA SER A 263 -16.44 -6.32 26.21
C SER A 263 -17.82 -6.31 25.56
N ILE A 264 -17.91 -5.65 24.40
CA ILE A 264 -19.09 -5.62 23.54
C ILE A 264 -18.65 -6.05 22.14
N ALA A 265 -19.20 -7.15 21.65
CA ALA A 265 -18.94 -7.60 20.28
C ALA A 265 -19.57 -6.64 19.26
N VAL A 266 -18.80 -6.27 18.24
CA VAL A 266 -19.19 -5.39 17.13
C VAL A 266 -18.72 -5.99 15.78
N GLY A 267 -18.85 -5.25 14.69
CA GLY A 267 -18.29 -5.65 13.39
C GLY A 267 -16.75 -5.62 13.40
N LEU A 268 -16.13 -6.25 12.40
CA LEU A 268 -14.68 -6.31 12.22
C LEU A 268 -14.06 -4.93 12.02
N HIS A 269 -12.86 -4.76 12.59
CA HIS A 269 -12.06 -3.54 12.53
C HIS A 269 -12.83 -2.30 13.01
N PRO A 270 -13.30 -2.28 14.27
CA PRO A 270 -13.90 -1.10 14.83
C PRO A 270 -12.85 0.00 15.03
N THR A 271 -13.10 1.19 14.50
CA THR A 271 -12.18 2.35 14.59
C THR A 271 -12.89 3.56 15.18
N ALA A 272 -13.53 4.41 14.35
CA ALA A 272 -14.13 5.65 14.80
C ALA A 272 -15.38 5.46 15.65
N MET A 273 -15.53 6.30 16.67
CA MET A 273 -16.62 6.29 17.63
C MET A 273 -17.25 7.67 17.80
N TYR A 274 -18.58 7.68 17.89
CA TYR A 274 -19.33 8.91 18.16
C TYR A 274 -20.42 8.70 19.21
N VAL A 275 -20.47 9.57 20.22
CA VAL A 275 -21.46 9.51 21.30
C VAL A 275 -22.55 10.56 21.09
N SER A 276 -23.82 10.12 21.16
CA SER A 276 -24.99 10.99 21.24
C SER A 276 -25.96 10.49 22.31
N GLY A 277 -25.95 11.13 23.48
CA GLY A 277 -26.77 10.70 24.61
C GLY A 277 -26.34 9.32 25.10
N ASN A 278 -27.23 8.33 25.00
CA ASN A 278 -26.94 6.94 25.36
C ASN A 278 -26.61 6.05 24.15
N ALA A 279 -26.50 6.64 22.95
CA ALA A 279 -26.06 5.94 21.75
C ALA A 279 -24.56 6.14 21.55
N LEU A 280 -23.84 5.05 21.39
CA LEU A 280 -22.47 5.03 20.88
C LEU A 280 -22.49 4.39 19.48
N PHE A 281 -22.12 5.17 18.48
CA PHE A 281 -21.91 4.70 17.12
C PHE A 281 -20.45 4.25 16.97
N VAL A 282 -20.21 3.12 16.32
CA VAL A 282 -18.88 2.54 16.11
C VAL A 282 -18.75 2.15 14.65
N ALA A 283 -17.84 2.79 13.91
CA ALA A 283 -17.54 2.44 12.53
C ALA A 283 -16.75 1.14 12.52
N ASN A 284 -17.18 0.15 11.73
CA ASN A 284 -16.50 -1.14 11.57
C ASN A 284 -15.96 -1.20 10.13
N THR A 285 -14.71 -0.80 9.91
CA THR A 285 -14.16 -0.45 8.59
C THR A 285 -14.16 -1.65 7.65
N ASN A 286 -13.69 -2.80 8.11
CA ASN A 286 -13.63 -4.05 7.33
C ASN A 286 -14.97 -4.80 7.30
N SER A 287 -15.98 -4.44 8.11
CA SER A 287 -17.33 -5.00 8.00
C SER A 287 -18.30 -4.15 7.18
N ASP A 288 -17.92 -2.95 6.77
CA ASP A 288 -18.76 -2.03 6.00
C ASP A 288 -20.10 -1.72 6.70
N THR A 289 -20.02 -1.50 8.02
CA THR A 289 -21.17 -1.22 8.87
C THR A 289 -20.84 -0.22 9.98
N VAL A 290 -21.87 0.36 10.60
CA VAL A 290 -21.76 1.08 11.88
C VAL A 290 -22.58 0.36 12.95
N SER A 291 -21.95 -0.06 14.05
CA SER A 291 -22.65 -0.62 15.22
C SER A 291 -23.23 0.51 16.07
N VAL A 292 -24.45 0.34 16.59
CA VAL A 292 -25.10 1.28 17.51
C VAL A 292 -25.30 0.60 18.86
N ILE A 293 -24.55 1.04 19.86
CA ILE A 293 -24.57 0.53 21.23
C ILE A 293 -25.48 1.40 22.10
N ASP A 294 -26.39 0.78 22.84
CA ASP A 294 -27.10 1.42 23.95
C ASP A 294 -26.27 1.28 25.23
N THR A 295 -25.65 2.38 25.64
CA THR A 295 -24.69 2.43 26.76
C THR A 295 -25.33 2.25 28.14
N THR A 296 -26.67 2.23 28.22
CA THR A 296 -27.38 1.92 29.47
C THR A 296 -27.40 0.42 29.78
N ILE A 297 -27.26 -0.41 28.75
CA ILE A 297 -27.25 -1.88 28.86
C ILE A 297 -26.00 -2.50 28.25
N ASP A 298 -25.10 -1.70 27.67
CA ASP A 298 -23.86 -2.12 26.98
C ASP A 298 -24.11 -3.19 25.92
N GLN A 299 -25.08 -2.96 25.04
CA GLN A 299 -25.42 -3.89 23.96
C GLN A 299 -25.59 -3.16 22.64
N VAL A 300 -25.11 -3.79 21.56
CA VAL A 300 -25.47 -3.39 20.20
C VAL A 300 -26.97 -3.62 20.01
N VAL A 301 -27.70 -2.55 19.73
CA VAL A 301 -29.16 -2.58 19.50
C VAL A 301 -29.53 -2.36 18.04
N GLN A 302 -28.57 -1.93 17.21
CA GLN A 302 -28.73 -1.74 15.78
C GLN A 302 -27.37 -1.85 15.07
N THR A 303 -27.39 -2.33 13.83
CA THR A 303 -26.26 -2.29 12.91
C THR A 303 -26.71 -1.58 11.64
N ILE A 304 -26.02 -0.50 11.28
CA ILE A 304 -26.29 0.32 10.10
C ILE A 304 -25.42 -0.21 8.97
N GLU A 305 -26.05 -0.51 7.83
CA GLU A 305 -25.34 -0.91 6.62
C GLU A 305 -24.81 0.32 5.90
N THR A 306 -23.52 0.31 5.55
CA THR A 306 -22.86 1.41 4.82
C THR A 306 -22.41 0.98 3.42
N LYS A 307 -23.09 -0.03 2.86
CA LYS A 307 -22.91 -0.56 1.50
C LYS A 307 -23.99 -0.04 0.53
N PRO A 308 -23.86 1.17 -0.03
CA PRO A 308 -24.91 1.79 -0.85
C PRO A 308 -25.14 1.09 -2.19
N TRP A 309 -24.16 0.35 -2.72
CA TRP A 309 -24.24 -0.27 -4.05
C TRP A 309 -24.56 -1.77 -3.95
N PRO A 310 -25.66 -2.25 -4.56
CA PRO A 310 -26.10 -3.64 -4.37
C PRO A 310 -25.18 -4.73 -4.96
N GLU A 311 -24.32 -4.40 -5.92
CA GLU A 311 -23.47 -5.38 -6.60
C GLU A 311 -22.21 -5.74 -5.81
N SER A 312 -21.88 -4.99 -4.74
CA SER A 312 -20.80 -5.33 -3.81
C SER A 312 -21.20 -5.10 -2.36
N SER A 313 -20.70 -5.98 -1.49
CA SER A 313 -20.90 -5.87 -0.04
C SER A 313 -19.62 -5.62 0.74
N VAL A 314 -18.48 -5.43 0.07
CA VAL A 314 -17.14 -5.30 0.68
C VAL A 314 -16.42 -4.10 0.09
N GLY A 315 -15.69 -3.34 0.93
CA GLY A 315 -14.73 -2.33 0.47
C GLY A 315 -15.26 -0.90 0.45
N TYR A 316 -16.15 -0.51 1.37
CA TYR A 316 -16.64 0.86 1.52
C TYR A 316 -15.92 1.65 2.62
N ALA A 317 -15.32 0.94 3.60
CA ALA A 317 -14.48 1.49 4.67
C ALA A 317 -15.10 2.69 5.42
N PRO A 318 -16.15 2.48 6.24
CA PRO A 318 -16.66 3.54 7.10
C PRO A 318 -15.69 3.86 8.23
N ASP A 319 -15.14 5.07 8.27
CA ASP A 319 -13.97 5.41 9.11
C ASP A 319 -14.10 6.72 9.91
N GLY A 320 -15.18 7.47 9.76
CA GLY A 320 -15.41 8.72 10.48
C GLY A 320 -16.89 9.03 10.69
N ILE A 321 -17.26 9.52 11.87
CA ILE A 321 -18.66 9.73 12.26
C ILE A 321 -18.90 11.10 12.88
N ALA A 322 -19.96 11.79 12.43
CA ALA A 322 -20.47 13.00 13.07
C ALA A 322 -21.99 13.04 13.13
N LEU A 323 -22.55 13.74 14.12
CA LEU A 323 -23.98 14.01 14.21
C LEU A 323 -24.23 15.53 14.18
N THR A 324 -25.09 15.94 13.27
CA THR A 324 -25.57 17.32 13.19
C THR A 324 -26.68 17.59 14.21
N LYS A 325 -26.86 18.86 14.60
CA LYS A 325 -27.86 19.26 15.61
C LYS A 325 -29.30 18.93 15.24
N ASP A 326 -29.60 18.79 13.95
CA ASP A 326 -30.92 18.44 13.42
C ASP A 326 -31.09 16.94 13.12
N GLY A 327 -30.16 16.11 13.62
CA GLY A 327 -30.30 14.66 13.62
C GLY A 327 -29.83 13.98 12.33
N HIS A 328 -28.99 14.61 11.52
CA HIS A 328 -28.29 13.91 10.44
C HIS A 328 -27.00 13.29 10.95
N LEU A 329 -26.95 11.95 10.94
CA LEU A 329 -25.75 11.16 11.16
C LEU A 329 -24.97 11.12 9.84
N LEU A 330 -23.72 11.51 9.90
CA LEU A 330 -22.77 11.56 8.79
C LEU A 330 -21.72 10.49 9.03
N VAL A 331 -21.48 9.66 8.03
CA VAL A 331 -20.48 8.59 8.06
C VAL A 331 -19.62 8.72 6.82
N THR A 332 -18.31 8.97 6.95
CA THR A 332 -17.40 8.92 5.81
C THR A 332 -17.27 7.49 5.31
N LEU A 333 -17.11 7.32 4.00
CA LEU A 333 -16.86 6.07 3.33
C LEU A 333 -15.58 6.27 2.51
N GLY A 334 -14.44 5.88 3.07
CA GLY A 334 -13.12 6.19 2.52
C GLY A 334 -12.99 5.78 1.05
N ARG A 335 -13.32 4.53 0.76
CA ARG A 335 -13.16 3.95 -0.58
C ARG A 335 -14.21 4.42 -1.60
N ALA A 336 -15.36 4.90 -1.11
CA ALA A 336 -16.41 5.45 -1.95
C ALA A 336 -16.25 6.95 -2.28
N ASN A 337 -15.23 7.60 -1.71
CA ASN A 337 -15.03 9.05 -1.80
C ASN A 337 -16.31 9.85 -1.49
N ALA A 338 -16.99 9.47 -0.40
CA ALA A 338 -18.27 10.03 -0.03
C ALA A 338 -18.55 10.11 1.48
N VAL A 339 -19.53 10.93 1.85
CA VAL A 339 -20.20 10.90 3.16
C VAL A 339 -21.60 10.32 2.99
N ALA A 340 -21.88 9.20 3.64
CA ALA A 340 -23.22 8.67 3.81
C ALA A 340 -24.00 9.44 4.86
N VAL A 341 -25.26 9.76 4.55
CA VAL A 341 -26.13 10.57 5.39
C VAL A 341 -27.35 9.76 5.80
N TYR A 342 -27.62 9.72 7.10
CA TYR A 342 -28.77 9.06 7.70
C TYR A 342 -29.53 10.01 8.62
N ARG A 343 -30.82 9.78 8.81
CA ARG A 343 -31.62 10.42 9.87
C ARG A 343 -31.56 9.59 11.13
N TYR A 344 -31.18 10.23 12.24
CA TYR A 344 -31.21 9.69 13.59
C TYR A 344 -32.18 10.50 14.45
N ASP A 345 -33.06 9.82 15.18
CA ASP A 345 -34.15 10.47 15.93
C ASP A 345 -33.81 10.80 17.39
N GLY A 346 -32.59 10.44 17.82
CA GLY A 346 -32.11 10.64 19.19
C GLY A 346 -32.23 9.40 20.09
N THR A 347 -32.70 8.25 19.58
CA THR A 347 -32.80 7.02 20.37
C THR A 347 -32.07 5.85 19.71
N PRO A 348 -31.19 5.10 20.41
CA PRO A 348 -30.34 4.07 19.78
C PRO A 348 -31.12 2.88 19.21
N LYS A 349 -32.32 2.61 19.73
CA LYS A 349 -33.15 1.46 19.34
C LYS A 349 -34.03 1.70 18.11
N GLU A 350 -34.30 2.95 17.78
CA GLU A 350 -35.07 3.27 16.59
C GLU A 350 -34.15 3.24 15.36
N PRO A 351 -34.55 2.55 14.27
CA PRO A 351 -33.70 2.43 13.10
C PRO A 351 -33.37 3.78 12.46
N VAL A 352 -32.10 4.00 12.12
CA VAL A 352 -31.73 5.15 11.29
C VAL A 352 -32.35 5.00 9.90
N SER A 353 -32.65 6.12 9.26
CA SER A 353 -33.17 6.13 7.89
C SER A 353 -32.14 6.68 6.93
N TYR A 354 -31.74 5.92 5.93
CA TYR A 354 -30.80 6.37 4.89
C TYR A 354 -31.39 7.52 4.06
N ILE A 355 -30.59 8.56 3.81
CA ILE A 355 -30.96 9.74 3.02
C ILE A 355 -30.22 9.75 1.67
N GLY A 356 -28.90 9.52 1.67
CA GLY A 356 -28.09 9.53 0.45
C GLY A 356 -26.60 9.72 0.70
N LEU A 357 -25.86 10.03 -0.35
CA LEU A 357 -24.40 10.24 -0.33
C LEU A 357 -24.05 11.66 -0.77
N LEU A 358 -22.95 12.18 -0.24
CA LEU A 358 -22.34 13.45 -0.64
C LEU A 358 -20.91 13.21 -1.12
N PRO A 359 -20.50 13.68 -2.31
CA PRO A 359 -19.18 13.41 -2.84
C PRO A 359 -18.10 14.22 -2.12
N THR A 360 -16.94 13.61 -1.90
CA THR A 360 -15.78 14.23 -1.25
C THR A 360 -14.55 14.17 -2.17
N ASP A 361 -13.39 14.43 -1.59
CA ASP A 361 -12.09 14.17 -2.22
C ASP A 361 -11.65 12.74 -1.93
N TYR A 362 -10.44 12.40 -2.39
CA TYR A 362 -9.90 11.07 -2.30
C TYR A 362 -9.63 10.67 -0.84
N TYR A 363 -10.32 9.60 -0.43
CA TYR A 363 -10.26 8.92 0.85
C TYR A 363 -10.66 9.81 2.05
N PRO A 364 -11.95 10.14 2.24
CA PRO A 364 -12.41 10.88 3.41
C PRO A 364 -12.27 10.02 4.67
N ALA A 365 -11.44 10.45 5.64
CA ALA A 365 -11.16 9.68 6.87
C ALA A 365 -11.76 10.29 8.15
N ALA A 366 -12.13 11.58 8.13
CA ALA A 366 -12.78 12.21 9.28
C ALA A 366 -13.83 13.23 8.85
N VAL A 367 -14.89 13.37 9.65
CA VAL A 367 -15.95 14.35 9.46
C VAL A 367 -16.30 15.04 10.77
N ALA A 368 -16.46 16.36 10.74
CA ALA A 368 -16.80 17.15 11.91
C ALA A 368 -17.77 18.29 11.58
N THR A 369 -18.47 18.78 12.62
CA THR A 369 -19.29 20.00 12.52
C THR A 369 -18.54 21.19 13.09
N ALA A 370 -18.46 22.28 12.32
CA ALA A 370 -17.92 23.57 12.74
C ALA A 370 -19.01 24.63 12.62
N GLY A 371 -19.78 24.81 13.69
CA GLY A 371 -20.99 25.64 13.68
C GLY A 371 -22.09 25.03 12.81
N ASN A 372 -22.36 25.62 11.65
CA ASN A 372 -23.31 25.11 10.65
C ASN A 372 -22.63 24.54 9.40
N ARG A 373 -21.29 24.43 9.44
CA ARG A 373 -20.49 23.84 8.37
C ARG A 373 -20.15 22.41 8.72
N ILE A 374 -20.08 21.58 7.69
CA ILE A 374 -19.45 20.28 7.74
C ILE A 374 -18.04 20.45 7.18
N VAL A 375 -17.06 19.86 7.85
CA VAL A 375 -15.68 19.75 7.36
C VAL A 375 -15.36 18.26 7.27
N VAL A 376 -14.81 17.85 6.13
CA VAL A 376 -14.32 16.50 5.88
C VAL A 376 -12.83 16.59 5.64
N THR A 377 -12.08 15.73 6.31
CA THR A 377 -10.63 15.58 6.15
C THR A 377 -10.40 14.39 5.23
N ASN A 378 -9.71 14.61 4.10
CA ASN A 378 -9.46 13.58 3.09
C ASN A 378 -7.96 13.27 3.05
N THR A 379 -7.62 12.01 3.29
CA THR A 379 -6.27 11.49 3.48
C THR A 379 -5.41 11.66 2.24
N ARG A 380 -5.95 11.32 1.05
CA ARG A 380 -5.21 11.31 -0.22
C ARG A 380 -5.46 12.55 -1.10
N GLY A 381 -6.38 13.42 -0.72
CA GLY A 381 -6.61 14.71 -1.39
C GLY A 381 -6.95 14.57 -2.88
N ILE A 382 -5.97 14.88 -3.75
CA ILE A 382 -6.06 14.74 -5.21
C ILE A 382 -4.96 13.84 -5.78
N ASP A 383 -4.51 12.85 -4.99
CA ASP A 383 -3.49 11.87 -5.37
C ASP A 383 -2.05 12.44 -5.37
N ALA A 384 -1.10 11.79 -6.07
CA ALA A 384 0.32 12.16 -6.24
C ALA A 384 0.56 13.44 -7.09
N ARG A 385 -0.25 14.48 -6.86
CA ARG A 385 -0.26 15.76 -7.61
C ARG A 385 0.34 16.93 -6.85
N GLY A 386 1.07 16.65 -5.78
CA GLY A 386 1.89 17.60 -5.04
C GLY A 386 3.08 18.12 -5.86
N PRO A 387 3.99 18.90 -5.24
CA PRO A 387 5.20 19.38 -5.89
C PRO A 387 6.03 18.23 -6.47
N ALA A 388 6.50 18.42 -7.70
CA ALA A 388 7.37 17.47 -8.37
C ALA A 388 8.61 17.14 -7.53
N ILE A 389 8.99 15.87 -7.52
CA ILE A 389 10.13 15.31 -6.80
C ILE A 389 11.27 15.08 -7.79
N THR A 390 12.51 15.24 -7.32
CA THR A 390 13.69 14.94 -8.13
C THR A 390 14.25 13.59 -7.72
N THR A 391 14.36 12.68 -8.68
CA THR A 391 14.82 11.29 -8.50
C THR A 391 16.27 11.15 -9.02
N TYR A 392 17.05 10.33 -8.31
CA TYR A 392 18.51 10.28 -8.43
C TYR A 392 19.06 8.84 -8.56
N LYS A 393 18.30 7.88 -9.07
CA LYS A 393 18.70 6.46 -9.11
C LYS A 393 19.27 6.01 -10.46
N GLY A 394 20.14 4.99 -10.46
CA GLY A 394 20.72 4.39 -11.68
C GLY A 394 22.08 4.96 -12.11
N GLN A 395 22.88 4.15 -12.80
CA GLN A 395 24.28 4.46 -13.11
C GLN A 395 24.43 5.42 -14.29
N GLY A 396 25.01 6.60 -14.04
CA GLY A 396 25.15 7.66 -15.06
C GLY A 396 23.83 8.38 -15.39
N THR A 397 22.80 8.21 -14.56
CA THR A 397 21.53 8.92 -14.73
C THR A 397 21.67 10.39 -14.36
N VAL A 398 21.10 11.24 -15.20
CA VAL A 398 20.93 12.67 -14.91
C VAL A 398 19.77 12.76 -13.93
N PRO A 399 19.84 13.61 -12.89
CA PRO A 399 18.67 13.87 -12.03
C PRO A 399 17.44 14.20 -12.87
N VAL A 400 16.34 13.51 -12.60
CA VAL A 400 15.07 13.69 -13.28
C VAL A 400 14.07 14.31 -12.32
N THR A 401 13.22 15.22 -12.78
CA THR A 401 12.20 15.86 -11.94
C THR A 401 10.84 15.64 -12.55
N GLY A 402 9.93 15.02 -11.81
CA GLY A 402 8.58 14.68 -12.25
C GLY A 402 7.66 14.39 -11.07
N HIS A 403 6.51 13.81 -11.37
CA HIS A 403 5.62 13.25 -10.36
C HIS A 403 6.15 11.88 -9.92
N ASP A 404 6.00 11.60 -8.64
CA ASP A 404 6.47 10.41 -7.92
C ASP A 404 5.34 10.02 -6.95
N THR A 405 5.18 8.76 -6.55
CA THR A 405 4.03 8.33 -5.71
C THR A 405 3.98 9.12 -4.40
N HIS A 406 5.13 9.53 -3.86
CA HIS A 406 5.23 10.38 -2.68
C HIS A 406 4.98 11.86 -3.00
N SER A 407 4.59 12.26 -4.20
CA SER A 407 4.08 13.61 -4.48
C SER A 407 2.69 13.80 -3.86
N THR A 408 2.47 13.31 -2.65
CA THR A 408 1.17 13.19 -1.99
C THR A 408 0.58 14.54 -1.65
N THR A 409 -0.75 14.53 -1.61
CA THR A 409 -1.56 15.65 -1.18
C THR A 409 -2.57 15.17 -0.14
N ALA A 410 -3.14 16.12 0.58
CA ALA A 410 -4.32 15.91 1.40
C ALA A 410 -5.23 17.12 1.29
N SER A 411 -6.49 17.01 1.71
CA SER A 411 -7.41 18.15 1.60
C SER A 411 -8.44 18.22 2.71
N LEU A 412 -8.92 19.44 2.96
CA LEU A 412 -10.14 19.68 3.69
C LEU A 412 -11.25 20.03 2.71
N THR A 413 -12.38 19.34 2.77
CA THR A 413 -13.61 19.71 2.06
C THR A 413 -14.57 20.37 3.05
N ARG A 414 -15.21 21.49 2.68
CA ARG A 414 -16.17 22.17 3.57
C ARG A 414 -17.42 22.59 2.83
N PHE A 415 -18.57 22.32 3.44
CA PHE A 415 -19.88 22.69 2.90
C PHE A 415 -20.89 23.00 4.00
N THR A 416 -22.05 23.52 3.61
CA THR A 416 -23.25 23.51 4.47
C THR A 416 -24.08 22.32 4.04
N LEU A 417 -24.58 21.54 5.00
CA LEU A 417 -25.36 20.34 4.69
C LEU A 417 -26.54 20.68 3.75
N PRO A 418 -26.62 20.07 2.56
CA PRO A 418 -27.75 20.27 1.65
C PRO A 418 -29.04 19.70 2.25
N GLY A 419 -30.19 20.15 1.76
CA GLY A 419 -31.46 19.51 2.14
C GLY A 419 -31.56 18.09 1.56
N ASP A 420 -32.32 17.21 2.23
CA ASP A 420 -32.45 15.78 1.90
C ASP A 420 -32.74 15.50 0.41
N ARG A 421 -33.51 16.37 -0.26
CA ARG A 421 -33.81 16.25 -1.70
C ARG A 421 -32.62 16.51 -2.60
N ASP A 422 -31.73 17.42 -2.20
CA ASP A 422 -30.51 17.71 -2.96
C ASP A 422 -29.45 16.64 -2.70
N ILE A 423 -29.40 16.06 -1.49
CA ILE A 423 -28.56 14.91 -1.16
C ILE A 423 -28.84 13.75 -2.13
N ALA A 424 -30.12 13.46 -2.41
CA ALA A 424 -30.47 12.41 -3.38
C ALA A 424 -29.91 12.63 -4.80
N ARG A 425 -29.65 13.89 -5.20
CA ARG A 425 -28.99 14.20 -6.49
C ARG A 425 -27.49 13.99 -6.42
N TYR A 426 -26.87 14.35 -5.29
CA TYR A 426 -25.47 14.06 -5.03
C TYR A 426 -25.19 12.55 -4.96
N THR A 427 -26.13 11.75 -4.48
CA THR A 427 -26.01 10.27 -4.53
C THR A 427 -25.78 9.77 -5.96
N VAL A 428 -26.50 10.32 -6.95
CA VAL A 428 -26.30 9.92 -8.36
C VAL A 428 -24.90 10.26 -8.82
N ARG A 429 -24.39 11.43 -8.45
CA ARG A 429 -23.02 11.84 -8.77
C ARG A 429 -21.97 10.93 -8.12
N VAL A 430 -22.16 10.52 -6.86
CA VAL A 430 -21.27 9.54 -6.22
C VAL A 430 -21.26 8.22 -7.00
N PHE A 431 -22.43 7.72 -7.43
CA PHE A 431 -22.49 6.50 -8.26
C PHE A 431 -21.78 6.68 -9.60
N GLU A 432 -21.96 7.82 -10.28
CA GLU A 432 -21.27 8.12 -11.54
C GLU A 432 -19.74 8.19 -11.36
N GLN A 433 -19.29 8.82 -10.28
CA GLN A 433 -17.87 9.01 -9.95
C GLN A 433 -17.14 7.73 -9.57
N ASN A 434 -17.86 6.78 -8.95
CA ASN A 434 -17.33 5.48 -8.57
C ASN A 434 -17.51 4.42 -9.68
N GLY A 435 -18.16 4.76 -10.80
CA GLY A 435 -18.50 3.76 -11.81
C GLY A 435 -19.43 2.66 -11.26
N TRP A 436 -20.42 3.01 -10.45
CA TRP A 436 -21.39 2.07 -9.91
C TRP A 436 -22.67 1.99 -10.76
N GLY A 437 -22.75 0.94 -11.58
CA GLY A 437 -23.86 0.57 -12.44
C GLY A 437 -24.73 -0.54 -11.85
N ARG A 438 -25.87 -0.84 -12.49
CA ARG A 438 -26.80 -1.89 -12.01
C ARG A 438 -26.44 -3.31 -12.45
N ASP A 439 -25.50 -3.40 -13.39
CA ASP A 439 -25.25 -4.60 -14.18
C ASP A 439 -23.75 -4.89 -14.26
N ASP A 440 -22.92 -4.32 -13.39
CA ASP A 440 -21.46 -4.43 -13.53
C ASP A 440 -20.94 -5.83 -13.19
N VAL A 441 -21.71 -6.56 -12.37
CA VAL A 441 -21.47 -7.95 -12.04
C VAL A 441 -22.60 -8.80 -12.63
N ARG A 442 -22.31 -9.52 -13.72
CA ARG A 442 -23.26 -10.43 -14.37
C ARG A 442 -22.66 -11.81 -14.52
N GLU A 443 -23.39 -12.81 -14.01
CA GLU A 443 -23.02 -14.20 -14.21
C GLU A 443 -23.47 -14.74 -15.57
N ALA A 444 -22.77 -15.78 -16.02
CA ALA A 444 -23.12 -16.55 -17.19
C ALA A 444 -24.53 -17.12 -17.05
N THR A 445 -25.31 -16.96 -18.11
CA THR A 445 -26.58 -17.69 -18.25
C THR A 445 -26.29 -19.09 -18.75
N ASN A 446 -27.11 -20.10 -18.43
CA ASN A 446 -27.06 -21.48 -18.96
C ASN A 446 -27.09 -21.62 -20.51
N ALA A 447 -27.02 -20.52 -21.27
CA ALA A 447 -26.84 -20.48 -22.71
C ALA A 447 -25.38 -20.78 -23.10
N ARG A 448 -25.17 -21.48 -24.23
CA ARG A 448 -23.84 -21.83 -24.74
C ARG A 448 -23.15 -20.61 -25.36
N ALA A 449 -22.57 -19.75 -24.54
CA ALA A 449 -21.70 -18.67 -25.01
C ALA A 449 -20.48 -19.23 -25.75
N ALA A 450 -20.03 -18.53 -26.79
CA ALA A 450 -18.81 -18.90 -27.50
C ALA A 450 -17.59 -18.39 -26.71
N PRO A 451 -16.49 -19.16 -26.64
CA PRO A 451 -15.29 -18.70 -25.94
C PRO A 451 -14.68 -17.44 -26.59
N VAL A 452 -14.30 -16.47 -25.76
CA VAL A 452 -13.60 -15.22 -26.14
C VAL A 452 -12.43 -14.96 -25.19
N PRO A 453 -11.45 -14.07 -25.49
CA PRO A 453 -10.30 -13.86 -24.60
C PRO A 453 -10.70 -13.38 -23.21
N VAL A 454 -11.47 -12.31 -23.13
CA VAL A 454 -12.02 -11.78 -21.88
C VAL A 454 -13.54 -11.87 -21.99
N PRO A 455 -14.18 -12.83 -21.30
CA PRO A 455 -15.64 -12.95 -21.28
C PRO A 455 -16.28 -11.70 -20.70
N THR A 456 -17.47 -11.31 -21.16
CA THR A 456 -18.17 -10.15 -20.57
C THR A 456 -18.88 -10.50 -19.27
N ARG A 457 -19.32 -11.76 -19.11
CA ARG A 457 -20.03 -12.24 -17.92
C ARG A 457 -19.15 -13.22 -17.16
N ILE A 458 -19.23 -13.20 -15.84
CA ILE A 458 -18.47 -14.08 -14.97
C ILE A 458 -18.92 -15.53 -15.22
N GLY A 459 -17.97 -16.41 -15.50
CA GLY A 459 -18.21 -17.82 -15.80
C GLY A 459 -18.56 -18.13 -17.26
N ASP A 460 -18.69 -17.13 -18.15
CA ASP A 460 -18.73 -17.42 -19.59
C ASP A 460 -17.34 -17.93 -20.01
N PRO A 461 -17.25 -18.84 -21.01
CA PRO A 461 -15.98 -19.50 -21.30
C PRO A 461 -14.96 -18.54 -21.89
N SER A 462 -13.70 -18.63 -21.45
CA SER A 462 -12.56 -17.98 -22.09
C SER A 462 -11.82 -18.90 -23.06
N VAL A 463 -11.19 -18.34 -24.11
CA VAL A 463 -10.16 -19.05 -24.90
C VAL A 463 -8.83 -19.15 -24.17
N ILE A 464 -8.60 -18.29 -23.17
CA ILE A 464 -7.46 -18.32 -22.26
C ILE A 464 -7.81 -19.24 -21.09
N LYS A 465 -6.86 -20.08 -20.69
CA LYS A 465 -7.00 -21.05 -19.58
C LYS A 465 -5.92 -20.91 -18.52
N HIS A 466 -4.79 -20.33 -18.90
CA HIS A 466 -3.63 -20.14 -18.05
C HIS A 466 -3.29 -18.66 -18.01
N VAL A 467 -3.47 -18.06 -16.85
CA VAL A 467 -3.05 -16.69 -16.56
C VAL A 467 -1.77 -16.76 -15.73
N PHE A 468 -0.78 -15.97 -16.12
CA PHE A 468 0.45 -15.76 -15.38
C PHE A 468 0.50 -14.29 -14.96
N LEU A 469 0.60 -14.04 -13.67
CA LEU A 469 0.85 -12.73 -13.11
C LEU A 469 2.31 -12.70 -12.66
N ILE A 470 3.11 -11.89 -13.34
CA ILE A 470 4.49 -11.60 -12.96
C ILE A 470 4.46 -10.25 -12.24
N VAL A 471 4.74 -10.28 -10.95
CA VAL A 471 4.87 -9.11 -10.09
C VAL A 471 6.34 -8.70 -10.06
N LYS A 472 6.58 -7.43 -10.33
CA LYS A 472 7.87 -6.73 -10.31
C LYS A 472 7.81 -5.57 -9.29
N GLU A 473 8.88 -4.79 -9.19
CA GLU A 473 9.08 -3.83 -8.12
C GLU A 473 9.38 -2.40 -8.61
N ASN A 474 8.59 -1.44 -8.11
CA ASN A 474 9.02 -0.06 -7.87
C ASN A 474 9.39 0.80 -9.13
N ARG A 475 8.71 0.67 -10.29
CA ARG A 475 9.10 1.42 -11.51
C ARG A 475 7.99 2.27 -12.12
N THR A 476 8.32 3.51 -12.52
CA THR A 476 7.41 4.33 -13.33
C THR A 476 7.53 4.05 -14.83
N TYR A 477 6.49 4.36 -15.59
CA TYR A 477 6.43 4.19 -17.03
C TYR A 477 7.58 4.91 -17.74
N ASP A 478 7.79 6.21 -17.47
CA ASP A 478 8.84 6.97 -18.18
C ASP A 478 10.26 6.50 -17.84
N GLN A 479 10.45 5.94 -16.64
CA GLN A 479 11.73 5.43 -16.18
C GLN A 479 12.21 4.27 -17.05
N VAL A 480 11.29 3.42 -17.53
CA VAL A 480 11.56 2.27 -18.40
C VAL A 480 11.28 2.59 -19.87
N PHE A 481 10.07 3.05 -20.21
CA PHE A 481 9.59 3.21 -21.58
C PHE A 481 9.64 4.65 -22.13
N GLY A 482 10.17 5.62 -21.38
CA GLY A 482 10.32 6.98 -21.91
C GLY A 482 11.13 7.05 -23.21
N ASP A 483 12.08 6.14 -23.44
CA ASP A 483 12.86 6.03 -24.69
C ASP A 483 12.32 5.02 -25.72
N LEU A 484 11.10 4.48 -25.52
CA LEU A 484 10.50 3.49 -26.43
C LEU A 484 10.27 4.05 -27.85
N GLY A 485 10.03 5.37 -27.95
CA GLY A 485 9.86 6.11 -29.20
C GLY A 485 8.45 6.07 -29.80
N LYS A 486 7.48 5.54 -29.05
CA LYS A 486 6.03 5.55 -29.30
C LYS A 486 5.30 5.68 -27.95
N GLY A 487 4.00 5.92 -27.98
CA GLY A 487 3.22 6.17 -26.77
C GLY A 487 3.53 7.54 -26.16
N ASN A 488 2.93 7.79 -25.00
CA ASN A 488 3.10 8.96 -24.18
C ASN A 488 4.29 8.78 -23.23
N GLY A 489 5.51 8.64 -23.78
CA GLY A 489 6.75 8.55 -23.01
C GLY A 489 7.60 9.82 -23.08
N ASP A 490 8.25 10.19 -21.97
CA ASP A 490 9.25 11.27 -21.91
C ASP A 490 10.69 10.71 -21.82
N PRO A 491 11.48 10.76 -22.92
CA PRO A 491 12.87 10.26 -22.91
C PRO A 491 13.80 11.01 -21.96
N THR A 492 13.41 12.17 -21.45
CA THR A 492 14.22 12.93 -20.49
C THR A 492 14.13 12.38 -19.07
N LEU A 493 13.12 11.55 -18.79
CA LEU A 493 12.93 10.89 -17.49
C LEU A 493 13.43 9.43 -17.49
N THR A 494 13.88 8.90 -18.63
CA THR A 494 14.34 7.50 -18.75
C THR A 494 15.63 7.24 -17.98
N GLN A 495 15.58 6.29 -17.05
CA GLN A 495 16.73 5.84 -16.25
C GLN A 495 17.15 4.40 -16.61
N PHE A 496 16.19 3.53 -16.96
CA PHE A 496 16.41 2.12 -17.29
C PHE A 496 15.88 1.76 -18.69
N GLY A 497 16.28 2.56 -19.69
CA GLY A 497 15.82 2.43 -21.08
C GLY A 497 16.31 1.17 -21.80
N ALA A 498 16.19 1.17 -23.13
CA ALA A 498 16.31 -0.04 -23.98
C ALA A 498 17.65 -0.82 -23.89
N LYS A 499 18.71 -0.22 -23.35
CA LYS A 499 19.97 -0.92 -23.05
C LYS A 499 19.84 -1.81 -21.81
N THR A 500 19.17 -1.32 -20.77
CA THR A 500 19.00 -2.01 -19.49
C THR A 500 17.85 -3.01 -19.56
N THR A 501 16.76 -2.65 -20.24
CA THR A 501 15.53 -3.44 -20.32
C THR A 501 15.20 -3.90 -21.75
N PRO A 502 16.13 -4.56 -22.48
CA PRO A 502 15.93 -4.89 -23.88
C PRO A 502 14.78 -5.88 -24.12
N ASN A 503 14.45 -6.77 -23.17
CA ASN A 503 13.31 -7.69 -23.30
C ASN A 503 11.99 -6.96 -23.13
N GLN A 504 11.83 -6.15 -22.08
CA GLN A 504 10.62 -5.35 -21.87
C GLN A 504 10.34 -4.45 -23.08
N HIS A 505 11.37 -3.81 -23.63
CA HIS A 505 11.25 -3.02 -24.87
C HIS A 505 10.87 -3.86 -26.10
N ALA A 506 11.39 -5.07 -26.23
CA ALA A 506 11.04 -5.99 -27.31
C ALA A 506 9.59 -6.49 -27.17
N LEU A 507 9.15 -6.77 -25.94
CA LEU A 507 7.79 -7.16 -25.59
C LEU A 507 6.81 -6.03 -25.94
N ALA A 508 7.08 -4.79 -25.50
CA ALA A 508 6.24 -3.63 -25.82
C ALA A 508 6.13 -3.36 -27.33
N ARG A 509 7.19 -3.65 -28.11
CA ARG A 509 7.17 -3.53 -29.57
C ARG A 509 6.40 -4.65 -30.27
N GLN A 510 6.49 -5.88 -29.77
CA GLN A 510 5.82 -7.04 -30.37
C GLN A 510 4.33 -7.08 -30.01
N PHE A 511 4.01 -6.87 -28.74
CA PHE A 511 2.66 -6.92 -28.18
C PHE A 511 2.09 -5.49 -28.10
N GLY A 512 1.68 -5.03 -26.92
CA GLY A 512 1.18 -3.67 -26.72
C GLY A 512 2.16 -2.83 -25.91
N ASP A 513 2.10 -1.53 -26.13
CA ASP A 513 2.61 -0.49 -25.23
C ASP A 513 1.42 0.14 -24.53
N TYR A 514 1.46 0.20 -23.20
CA TYR A 514 0.35 0.63 -22.34
C TYR A 514 0.83 1.85 -21.57
N ASP A 515 0.49 3.04 -22.04
CA ASP A 515 1.09 4.31 -21.61
C ASP A 515 0.19 5.14 -20.69
N ASN A 516 -0.89 4.53 -20.21
CA ASN A 516 -1.91 5.12 -19.35
C ASN A 516 -2.44 4.11 -18.30
N VAL A 517 -1.54 3.33 -17.70
CA VAL A 517 -1.84 2.34 -16.66
C VAL A 517 -1.19 2.73 -15.34
N TYR A 518 -1.91 2.62 -14.23
CA TYR A 518 -1.49 3.13 -12.92
C TYR A 518 -1.49 2.04 -11.83
N ASP A 519 -0.42 2.01 -11.04
CA ASP A 519 -0.35 1.22 -9.81
C ASP A 519 -0.86 2.08 -8.65
N VAL A 520 -1.82 1.58 -7.88
CA VAL A 520 -2.55 2.43 -6.91
C VAL A 520 -1.80 2.53 -5.57
N GLY A 521 -0.94 1.55 -5.29
CA GLY A 521 -0.11 1.53 -4.09
C GLY A 521 0.92 2.67 -4.09
N THR A 522 1.13 3.29 -2.93
CA THR A 522 2.23 4.24 -2.74
C THR A 522 3.57 3.53 -2.51
N ASN A 523 3.54 2.31 -1.98
CA ASN A 523 4.68 1.47 -1.61
C ASN A 523 4.33 -0.03 -1.70
N SER A 524 5.30 -0.91 -1.40
CA SER A 524 5.18 -2.32 -1.74
C SER A 524 4.09 -3.00 -0.94
N SER A 525 3.91 -2.61 0.33
CA SER A 525 2.86 -3.21 1.14
C SER A 525 1.46 -2.91 0.58
N GLU A 526 1.21 -1.64 0.24
CA GLU A 526 -0.04 -1.28 -0.41
C GLU A 526 -0.18 -1.97 -1.78
N GLY A 527 0.89 -2.00 -2.57
CA GLY A 527 0.94 -2.52 -3.94
C GLY A 527 0.60 -4.00 -4.06
N HIS A 528 1.23 -4.83 -3.24
CA HIS A 528 0.94 -6.25 -3.13
C HIS A 528 -0.51 -6.48 -2.69
N ASN A 529 -1.01 -5.71 -1.71
CA ASN A 529 -2.42 -5.77 -1.30
C ASN A 529 -3.38 -5.44 -2.46
N TRP A 530 -3.09 -4.41 -3.26
CA TRP A 530 -3.89 -4.07 -4.46
C TRP A 530 -3.92 -5.21 -5.48
N LEU A 531 -2.80 -5.86 -5.75
CA LEU A 531 -2.73 -6.97 -6.70
C LEU A 531 -3.42 -8.24 -6.21
N MET A 532 -3.31 -8.56 -4.93
CA MET A 532 -3.81 -9.82 -4.38
C MET A 532 -5.20 -9.73 -3.78
N GLN A 533 -5.64 -8.54 -3.36
CA GLN A 533 -6.93 -8.34 -2.69
C GLN A 533 -7.87 -7.43 -3.50
N GLY A 534 -7.35 -6.74 -4.52
CA GLY A 534 -8.10 -5.77 -5.33
C GLY A 534 -8.47 -4.50 -4.57
N ASP A 535 -7.93 -4.32 -3.37
CA ASP A 535 -8.14 -3.19 -2.45
C ASP A 535 -7.05 -3.21 -1.36
N ASN A 536 -6.86 -2.06 -0.72
CA ASN A 536 -6.07 -1.93 0.50
C ASN A 536 -7.05 -1.75 1.69
N PRO A 537 -7.00 -2.52 2.79
CA PRO A 537 -7.92 -2.27 3.91
C PRO A 537 -7.63 -0.92 4.58
N GLU A 538 -8.62 -0.41 5.33
CA GLU A 538 -8.47 0.87 6.04
C GLU A 538 -7.35 0.86 7.09
N TYR A 539 -7.05 -0.31 7.67
CA TYR A 539 -5.87 -0.51 8.54
C TYR A 539 -4.59 -0.01 7.87
N SER A 540 -4.40 -0.40 6.60
CA SER A 540 -3.23 -0.02 5.80
C SER A 540 -3.27 1.44 5.36
N GLU A 541 -4.44 1.96 5.00
CA GLU A 541 -4.60 3.37 4.63
C GLU A 541 -4.35 4.32 5.81
N SER A 542 -4.71 3.89 7.03
CA SER A 542 -4.50 4.64 8.27
C SER A 542 -3.13 4.42 8.91
N ASP A 543 -2.27 3.58 8.32
CA ASP A 543 -0.82 3.57 8.57
C ASP A 543 -0.05 4.41 7.54
N ALA A 544 -0.68 4.78 6.42
CA ALA A 544 -0.12 5.56 5.31
C ALA A 544 1.21 5.02 4.74
N GLY A 545 1.50 3.74 4.97
CA GLY A 545 2.75 3.12 4.53
C GLY A 545 3.95 3.39 5.43
N GLU A 546 3.74 3.82 6.68
CA GLU A 546 4.80 4.15 7.65
C GLU A 546 5.21 2.93 8.52
N TYR A 547 4.60 1.77 8.32
CA TYR A 547 4.88 0.48 8.99
C TYR A 547 5.19 0.57 10.49
N GLN A 548 4.59 1.53 11.20
CA GLN A 548 5.02 1.81 12.57
C GLN A 548 4.60 0.70 13.52
N ARG A 549 3.52 0.05 13.12
CA ARG A 549 3.06 -1.20 13.67
C ARG A 549 3.72 -2.36 12.94
N THR A 550 3.35 -2.65 11.70
CA THR A 550 3.81 -3.85 11.00
C THR A 550 3.93 -3.59 9.51
N TYR A 551 4.68 -4.46 8.83
CA TYR A 551 4.55 -4.62 7.38
C TYR A 551 3.25 -5.38 7.11
N ASP A 552 2.25 -4.69 6.60
CA ASP A 552 0.83 -5.06 6.65
C ASP A 552 0.30 -5.76 5.39
N THR A 553 1.15 -6.62 4.81
CA THR A 553 0.84 -7.41 3.60
C THR A 553 0.70 -8.90 3.88
N GLU A 554 1.79 -9.64 4.13
CA GLU A 554 1.75 -11.10 4.09
C GLU A 554 1.34 -11.76 5.41
N GLU A 555 1.84 -11.21 6.52
CA GLU A 555 1.80 -11.87 7.82
C GLU A 555 1.01 -11.14 8.89
N ASP A 556 0.55 -9.92 8.60
CA ASP A 556 -0.36 -9.19 9.47
C ASP A 556 -1.82 -9.39 9.04
N VAL A 557 -2.55 -10.14 9.86
CA VAL A 557 -3.98 -10.39 9.69
C VAL A 557 -4.87 -9.14 9.60
N LEU A 558 -4.43 -7.99 10.12
CA LEU A 558 -5.16 -6.72 10.01
C LEU A 558 -5.01 -6.09 8.62
N GLY A 559 -3.96 -6.44 7.86
CA GLY A 559 -3.79 -6.10 6.45
C GLY A 559 -4.65 -6.92 5.47
N HIS A 560 -5.48 -7.85 5.98
CA HIS A 560 -6.26 -8.75 5.13
C HIS A 560 -7.75 -8.36 5.05
N GLN A 561 -8.22 -8.13 3.83
CA GLN A 561 -9.62 -7.97 3.47
C GLN A 561 -10.42 -9.21 3.78
N ARG A 562 -11.61 -9.05 4.37
CA ARG A 562 -12.47 -10.19 4.74
C ARG A 562 -12.98 -11.01 3.56
N SER A 563 -12.91 -10.48 2.33
CA SER A 563 -13.23 -11.21 1.10
C SER A 563 -12.18 -12.24 0.71
N GLY A 564 -10.98 -12.19 1.32
CA GLY A 564 -9.84 -13.00 0.94
C GLY A 564 -9.11 -12.43 -0.27
N PHE A 565 -8.52 -13.32 -1.06
CA PHE A 565 -7.53 -12.98 -2.07
C PHE A 565 -7.88 -13.52 -3.45
N LEU A 566 -7.24 -13.00 -4.50
CA LEU A 566 -7.44 -13.34 -5.89
C LEU A 566 -7.31 -14.85 -6.13
N TRP A 567 -6.30 -15.51 -5.54
CA TRP A 567 -6.15 -16.96 -5.67
C TRP A 567 -7.33 -17.72 -5.04
N THR A 568 -7.86 -17.26 -3.90
CA THR A 568 -9.02 -17.89 -3.25
C THR A 568 -10.32 -17.69 -4.04
N ALA A 569 -10.47 -16.53 -4.71
CA ALA A 569 -11.58 -16.27 -5.61
C ALA A 569 -11.51 -17.16 -6.86
N VAL A 570 -10.31 -17.35 -7.43
CA VAL A 570 -10.05 -18.28 -8.53
C VAL A 570 -10.34 -19.74 -8.13
N GLU A 571 -9.88 -20.18 -6.96
CA GLU A 571 -10.15 -21.53 -6.44
C GLU A 571 -11.65 -21.75 -6.20
N SER A 572 -12.36 -20.72 -5.70
CA SER A 572 -13.81 -20.75 -5.50
C SER A 572 -14.60 -20.88 -6.80
N ALA A 573 -14.05 -20.39 -7.92
CA ALA A 573 -14.60 -20.60 -9.26
C ALA A 573 -14.33 -22.01 -9.83
N GLY A 574 -13.59 -22.86 -9.11
CA GLY A 574 -13.22 -24.21 -9.52
C GLY A 574 -11.96 -24.28 -10.40
N ALA A 575 -11.20 -23.19 -10.48
CA ALA A 575 -9.90 -23.15 -11.16
C ALA A 575 -8.75 -23.44 -10.19
N THR A 576 -7.58 -23.80 -10.72
CA THR A 576 -6.39 -24.12 -9.92
C THR A 576 -5.41 -22.95 -9.84
N ALA A 577 -4.74 -22.77 -8.71
CA ALA A 577 -3.69 -21.76 -8.54
C ALA A 577 -2.34 -22.39 -8.16
N ARG A 578 -1.25 -21.68 -8.48
CA ARG A 578 0.11 -21.94 -7.98
C ARG A 578 0.83 -20.63 -7.70
N ASN A 579 1.62 -20.65 -6.64
CA ASN A 579 2.43 -19.52 -6.23
C ASN A 579 3.93 -19.81 -6.33
N TYR A 580 4.68 -18.82 -6.83
CA TYR A 580 6.13 -18.84 -6.96
C TYR A 580 6.71 -17.57 -6.33
N GLY A 581 6.62 -17.48 -4.99
CA GLY A 581 7.24 -16.43 -4.19
C GLY A 581 6.36 -15.25 -3.78
N GLU A 582 5.29 -14.95 -4.52
CA GLU A 582 4.38 -13.82 -4.24
C GLU A 582 3.65 -13.99 -2.89
N PHE A 583 3.63 -12.97 -2.02
CA PHE A 583 3.04 -13.03 -0.66
C PHE A 583 3.63 -14.14 0.24
N GLU A 584 4.77 -14.74 -0.12
CA GLU A 584 5.46 -15.72 0.71
C GLU A 584 6.42 -15.04 1.67
N TYR A 585 6.55 -15.65 2.84
CA TYR A 585 7.27 -15.05 3.95
C TYR A 585 8.10 -16.09 4.74
N MET A 586 7.59 -17.32 4.93
CA MET A 586 8.26 -18.28 5.81
C MET A 586 9.62 -18.70 5.26
N GLU A 587 10.68 -18.12 5.80
CA GLU A 587 12.03 -18.40 5.34
C GLU A 587 12.67 -19.62 6.03
N GLY A 588 12.74 -20.70 5.27
CA GLY A 588 13.86 -21.62 5.33
C GLY A 588 15.07 -21.13 4.51
N LYS A 589 15.34 -19.82 4.43
CA LYS A 589 16.42 -19.31 3.56
C LYS A 589 17.75 -19.99 3.93
N PRO A 590 18.41 -20.63 2.95
CA PRO A 590 19.67 -21.29 3.16
C PRO A 590 20.83 -20.28 3.01
N SER A 591 21.99 -20.59 3.57
CA SER A 591 23.12 -19.66 3.75
C SER A 591 23.87 -19.23 2.46
N GLY A 592 23.23 -19.32 1.30
CA GLY A 592 23.81 -19.07 -0.01
C GLY A 592 24.13 -17.60 -0.26
N THR A 593 25.25 -17.33 -0.91
CA THR A 593 25.55 -15.97 -1.41
C THR A 593 25.04 -15.79 -2.84
N TRP A 594 24.83 -14.54 -3.25
CA TRP A 594 24.43 -14.20 -4.63
C TRP A 594 25.32 -14.87 -5.68
N GLN A 595 26.63 -14.91 -5.47
CA GLN A 595 27.58 -15.55 -6.38
C GLN A 595 27.31 -17.06 -6.52
N GLN A 596 26.90 -17.72 -5.44
CA GLN A 596 26.62 -19.15 -5.47
C GLN A 596 25.33 -19.44 -6.23
N TYR A 597 24.26 -18.65 -6.00
CA TYR A 597 23.04 -18.72 -6.80
C TYR A 597 23.32 -18.45 -8.27
N TYR A 598 23.99 -17.34 -8.59
CA TYR A 598 24.38 -16.98 -9.95
C TYR A 598 25.17 -18.10 -10.64
N CYS A 599 26.20 -18.65 -9.99
CA CYS A 599 26.99 -19.73 -10.60
C CYS A 599 26.22 -21.03 -10.81
N ALA A 600 25.32 -21.40 -9.88
CA ALA A 600 24.44 -22.54 -10.08
C ALA A 600 23.52 -22.32 -11.29
N THR A 601 22.90 -21.14 -11.39
CA THR A 601 22.04 -20.76 -12.51
C THR A 601 22.79 -20.77 -13.84
N LYS A 602 23.96 -20.12 -13.94
CA LYS A 602 24.76 -20.12 -15.18
C LYS A 602 25.17 -21.53 -15.61
N SER A 603 25.48 -22.40 -14.65
CA SER A 603 25.81 -23.81 -14.92
C SER A 603 24.60 -24.54 -15.52
N VAL A 604 23.40 -24.39 -14.94
CA VAL A 604 22.17 -25.02 -15.43
C VAL A 604 21.75 -24.47 -16.79
N MET A 605 21.78 -23.15 -17.00
CA MET A 605 21.49 -22.53 -18.30
C MET A 605 22.45 -23.03 -19.40
N ALA A 606 23.69 -23.41 -19.04
CA ALA A 606 24.67 -23.99 -19.96
C ALA A 606 24.51 -25.51 -20.17
N GLY A 607 23.43 -26.13 -19.66
CA GLY A 607 23.16 -27.57 -19.76
C GLY A 607 23.77 -28.41 -18.64
N GLY A 608 24.16 -27.79 -17.53
CA GLY A 608 24.59 -28.47 -16.31
C GLY A 608 23.46 -29.17 -15.55
N ASP A 609 23.80 -29.86 -14.47
CA ASP A 609 22.83 -30.57 -13.63
C ASP A 609 21.93 -29.60 -12.84
N ALA A 610 20.61 -29.71 -13.03
CA ALA A 610 19.59 -28.90 -12.35
C ALA A 610 19.63 -29.03 -10.82
N ALA A 611 20.12 -30.16 -10.29
CA ALA A 611 20.26 -30.37 -8.85
C ALA A 611 21.18 -29.34 -8.16
N GLN A 612 22.01 -28.63 -8.93
CA GLN A 612 22.86 -27.54 -8.43
C GLN A 612 22.05 -26.37 -7.84
N LEU A 613 20.86 -26.08 -8.39
CA LEU A 613 20.00 -25.01 -7.89
C LEU A 613 19.51 -25.32 -6.47
N THR A 614 19.29 -26.60 -6.17
CA THR A 614 18.86 -27.08 -4.86
C THR A 614 20.01 -27.73 -4.06
N ALA A 615 21.25 -27.34 -4.32
CA ALA A 615 22.39 -27.84 -3.56
C ALA A 615 22.31 -27.43 -2.08
N ALA A 616 23.04 -28.13 -1.21
CA ALA A 616 23.13 -27.76 0.20
C ALA A 616 23.68 -26.32 0.33
N GLY A 617 22.89 -25.44 0.95
CA GLY A 617 23.18 -24.01 1.05
C GLY A 617 22.42 -23.10 0.09
N LEU A 618 21.79 -23.64 -0.97
CA LEU A 618 20.94 -22.89 -1.91
C LEU A 618 19.46 -23.32 -1.87
N LYS A 619 19.19 -24.54 -1.41
CA LYS A 619 17.81 -25.04 -1.29
C LYS A 619 17.05 -24.38 -0.13
N GLY A 620 16.09 -23.53 -0.45
CA GLY A 620 15.10 -23.05 0.50
C GLY A 620 13.94 -24.04 0.72
N ASN A 621 13.14 -23.71 1.73
CA ASN A 621 11.84 -24.34 2.00
C ASN A 621 10.89 -23.22 2.43
N TYR A 622 10.32 -22.56 1.43
CA TYR A 622 9.50 -21.38 1.54
C TYR A 622 8.02 -21.73 1.72
N GLY A 623 7.24 -20.77 2.19
CA GLY A 623 5.81 -20.92 2.42
C GLY A 623 5.18 -19.65 2.99
N SER A 624 3.92 -19.76 3.38
CA SER A 624 3.14 -18.63 3.92
C SER A 624 2.41 -19.02 5.20
N VAL A 625 2.23 -18.05 6.08
CA VAL A 625 1.36 -18.18 7.27
C VAL A 625 -0.13 -18.16 6.89
N ILE A 626 -0.47 -17.63 5.70
CA ILE A 626 -1.82 -17.69 5.14
C ILE A 626 -2.08 -19.13 4.66
N PRO A 627 -3.01 -19.88 5.28
CA PRO A 627 -3.15 -21.30 5.00
C PRO A 627 -3.53 -21.63 3.54
N SER A 628 -4.37 -20.80 2.93
CA SER A 628 -4.77 -20.96 1.52
C SER A 628 -3.61 -20.74 0.55
N LEU A 629 -2.75 -19.74 0.78
CA LEU A 629 -1.57 -19.49 -0.06
C LEU A 629 -0.53 -20.58 0.11
N ASN A 630 -0.27 -21.00 1.34
CA ASN A 630 0.69 -22.06 1.63
C ASN A 630 0.31 -23.41 1.00
N ALA A 631 -0.97 -23.64 0.73
CA ALA A 631 -1.44 -24.84 0.04
C ALA A 631 -1.08 -24.87 -1.46
N ILE A 632 -0.83 -23.71 -2.07
CA ILE A 632 -0.54 -23.55 -3.50
C ILE A 632 0.91 -23.11 -3.80
N ALA A 633 1.69 -22.81 -2.77
CA ALA A 633 3.10 -22.43 -2.84
C ALA A 633 4.01 -23.55 -3.34
N ASP A 634 4.94 -23.20 -4.24
CA ASP A 634 6.12 -24.04 -4.51
C ASP A 634 7.20 -23.73 -3.47
N PRO A 635 7.51 -24.66 -2.55
CA PRO A 635 8.44 -24.40 -1.44
C PRO A 635 9.90 -24.20 -1.90
N LEU A 636 10.22 -24.37 -3.19
CA LEU A 636 11.54 -24.07 -3.74
C LEU A 636 11.64 -22.65 -4.31
N SER A 637 10.51 -21.97 -4.48
CA SER A 637 10.45 -20.62 -5.06
C SER A 637 10.68 -19.56 -4.00
N PRO A 638 11.76 -18.78 -4.09
CA PRO A 638 12.09 -17.80 -3.05
C PRO A 638 11.12 -16.61 -3.04
N PRO A 639 10.82 -16.05 -1.85
CA PRO A 639 10.16 -14.74 -1.72
C PRO A 639 11.15 -13.59 -2.04
N PHE A 640 10.82 -12.37 -1.64
CA PHE A 640 11.71 -11.21 -1.72
C PHE A 640 13.05 -11.47 -1.05
N ASP A 641 14.12 -11.39 -1.83
CA ASP A 641 15.49 -11.47 -1.34
C ASP A 641 16.46 -11.11 -2.48
N LEU A 642 17.11 -9.95 -2.37
CA LEU A 642 17.98 -9.45 -3.45
C LEU A 642 19.33 -10.16 -3.52
N SER A 643 19.62 -11.08 -2.60
CA SER A 643 20.77 -11.98 -2.75
C SER A 643 20.49 -13.17 -3.67
N ILE A 644 19.23 -13.39 -4.05
CA ILE A 644 18.84 -14.38 -5.04
C ILE A 644 18.55 -13.63 -6.34
N PRO A 645 19.25 -13.91 -7.45
CA PRO A 645 18.98 -13.27 -8.73
C PRO A 645 17.68 -13.82 -9.36
N ASP A 646 16.97 -13.00 -10.12
CA ASP A 646 15.72 -13.39 -10.79
C ASP A 646 15.94 -14.46 -11.86
N ILE A 647 17.13 -14.54 -12.48
CA ILE A 647 17.47 -15.69 -13.34
C ILE A 647 17.48 -17.02 -12.58
N TYR A 648 17.75 -17.02 -11.27
CA TYR A 648 17.60 -18.21 -10.43
C TYR A 648 16.11 -18.52 -10.19
N ARG A 649 15.30 -17.50 -9.86
CA ARG A 649 13.84 -17.66 -9.69
C ARG A 649 13.20 -18.27 -10.94
N TYR A 650 13.56 -17.76 -12.12
CA TYR A 650 13.16 -18.32 -13.42
C TYR A 650 13.54 -19.80 -13.57
N GLU A 651 14.79 -20.20 -13.29
CA GLU A 651 15.22 -21.59 -13.46
C GLU A 651 14.59 -22.56 -12.43
N ILE A 652 14.20 -22.07 -11.25
CA ILE A 652 13.35 -22.85 -10.32
C ILE A 652 11.95 -23.04 -10.91
N TRP A 653 11.26 -21.95 -11.26
CA TRP A 653 9.93 -22.00 -11.85
C TRP A 653 9.87 -22.87 -13.10
N LYS A 654 10.85 -22.73 -14.00
CA LYS A 654 10.94 -23.48 -15.26
C LYS A 654 10.97 -24.98 -15.05
N GLN A 655 11.64 -25.48 -14.01
CA GLN A 655 11.66 -26.90 -13.70
C GLN A 655 10.27 -27.42 -13.35
N ASP A 656 9.51 -26.69 -12.52
CA ASP A 656 8.13 -27.03 -12.20
C ASP A 656 7.25 -26.95 -13.45
N PHE A 657 7.33 -25.86 -14.22
CA PHE A 657 6.57 -25.66 -15.45
C PHE A 657 6.79 -26.77 -16.48
N GLN A 658 8.04 -27.19 -16.71
CA GLN A 658 8.37 -28.26 -17.64
C GLN A 658 7.86 -29.63 -17.16
N LYS A 659 7.91 -29.87 -15.84
CA LYS A 659 7.50 -31.14 -15.25
C LYS A 659 5.98 -31.28 -15.16
N ASN A 660 5.31 -30.25 -14.68
CA ASN A 660 3.92 -30.29 -14.24
C ASN A 660 2.97 -29.48 -15.15
N GLY A 661 3.50 -28.55 -15.95
CA GLY A 661 2.69 -27.54 -16.63
C GLY A 661 2.13 -26.49 -15.68
N PRO A 662 1.49 -25.44 -16.23
CA PRO A 662 0.92 -24.35 -15.45
C PRO A 662 -0.42 -24.74 -14.81
N ALA A 663 -0.74 -24.09 -13.69
CA ALA A 663 -2.09 -24.02 -13.16
C ALA A 663 -2.97 -23.05 -13.99
N ASN A 664 -4.24 -22.87 -13.62
CA ASN A 664 -5.07 -21.86 -14.26
C ASN A 664 -4.61 -20.45 -13.92
N PHE A 665 -4.19 -20.22 -12.67
CA PHE A 665 -3.59 -18.99 -12.21
C PHE A 665 -2.21 -19.26 -11.64
N ASN A 666 -1.21 -18.47 -12.02
CA ASN A 666 0.18 -18.65 -11.64
C ASN A 666 0.72 -17.28 -11.24
N MET A 667 1.20 -17.16 -10.00
CA MET A 667 1.74 -15.91 -9.43
C MET A 667 3.26 -16.07 -9.31
N ILE A 668 4.03 -15.11 -9.83
CA ILE A 668 5.49 -15.15 -9.87
C ILE A 668 6.02 -13.79 -9.44
N TRP A 669 6.86 -13.74 -8.41
CA TRP A 669 7.52 -12.50 -7.99
C TRP A 669 8.96 -12.47 -8.48
N LEU A 670 9.33 -11.40 -9.19
CA LEU A 670 10.70 -11.12 -9.62
C LEU A 670 11.11 -9.78 -8.99
N SER A 671 11.97 -9.81 -7.98
CA SER A 671 12.19 -8.66 -7.09
C SER A 671 13.52 -7.94 -7.31
N SER A 672 14.38 -8.39 -8.24
CA SER A 672 15.74 -7.85 -8.38
C SER A 672 15.76 -6.41 -8.91
N ASP A 673 14.66 -5.98 -9.54
CA ASP A 673 14.44 -4.60 -9.91
C ASP A 673 13.94 -3.72 -8.77
N HIS A 674 13.75 -4.19 -7.53
CA HIS A 674 13.64 -3.32 -6.35
C HIS A 674 14.94 -2.52 -6.14
N THR A 675 16.08 -3.09 -6.58
CA THR A 675 17.45 -2.57 -6.43
C THR A 675 17.93 -2.55 -4.97
N GLY A 676 19.18 -2.13 -4.70
CA GLY A 676 19.75 -2.20 -3.34
C GLY A 676 20.33 -3.58 -2.95
N GLY A 677 20.37 -4.52 -3.89
CA GLY A 677 21.02 -5.82 -3.76
C GLY A 677 22.56 -5.79 -3.89
N PRO A 678 23.22 -6.97 -3.92
CA PRO A 678 24.68 -7.07 -4.02
C PRO A 678 25.30 -6.53 -5.32
N THR A 679 24.49 -6.40 -6.37
CA THR A 679 24.85 -5.82 -7.67
C THR A 679 24.34 -4.39 -7.79
N ASP A 680 24.87 -3.59 -8.71
CA ASP A 680 24.35 -2.24 -8.95
C ASP A 680 22.90 -2.24 -9.46
N ALA A 681 22.20 -1.11 -9.33
CA ALA A 681 20.80 -0.95 -9.74
C ALA A 681 20.58 -1.27 -11.23
N GLU A 682 21.47 -0.81 -12.13
CA GLU A 682 21.38 -1.11 -13.57
C GLU A 682 21.45 -2.64 -13.84
N ALA A 683 22.24 -3.38 -13.05
CA ALA A 683 22.37 -4.83 -13.19
C ALA A 683 21.20 -5.60 -12.57
N GLY A 684 20.64 -5.13 -11.44
CA GLY A 684 19.44 -5.72 -10.85
C GLY A 684 18.23 -5.63 -11.79
N VAL A 685 18.02 -4.45 -12.40
CA VAL A 685 16.96 -4.26 -13.41
C VAL A 685 17.22 -5.10 -14.67
N ALA A 686 18.47 -5.25 -15.10
CA ALA A 686 18.81 -6.10 -16.25
C ALA A 686 18.64 -7.62 -15.96
N ASP A 687 18.87 -8.05 -14.72
CA ASP A 687 18.62 -9.42 -14.26
C ASP A 687 17.13 -9.75 -14.29
N ASN A 688 16.31 -8.84 -13.77
CA ASN A 688 14.85 -8.92 -13.82
C ASN A 688 14.31 -8.90 -15.27
N ASP A 689 14.82 -8.02 -16.14
CA ASP A 689 14.45 -7.97 -17.57
C ASP A 689 14.74 -9.29 -18.28
N LEU A 690 15.92 -9.87 -18.03
CA LEU A 690 16.30 -11.15 -18.63
C LEU A 690 15.38 -12.28 -18.14
N ALA A 691 15.11 -12.36 -16.84
CA ALA A 691 14.21 -13.37 -16.27
C ALA A 691 12.78 -13.24 -16.83
N THR A 692 12.26 -12.01 -16.91
CA THR A 692 10.95 -11.72 -17.52
C THR A 692 10.90 -12.18 -18.97
N GLY A 693 11.91 -11.82 -19.76
CA GLY A 693 12.03 -12.25 -21.16
C GLY A 693 12.07 -13.76 -21.31
N ASP A 694 12.85 -14.45 -20.48
CA ASP A 694 13.03 -15.90 -20.48
C ASP A 694 11.76 -16.67 -20.06
N ILE A 695 10.97 -16.13 -19.11
CA ILE A 695 9.65 -16.68 -18.75
C ILE A 695 8.70 -16.59 -19.95
N VAL A 696 8.60 -15.42 -20.59
CA VAL A 696 7.73 -15.21 -21.75
C VAL A 696 8.16 -16.07 -22.94
N ASP A 697 9.47 -16.17 -23.19
CA ASP A 697 10.04 -17.07 -24.21
C ASP A 697 9.64 -18.53 -23.95
N THR A 698 9.82 -19.00 -22.72
CA THR A 698 9.48 -20.37 -22.29
C THR A 698 7.99 -20.66 -22.48
N ILE A 699 7.11 -19.76 -22.03
CA ILE A 699 5.65 -19.93 -22.15
C ILE A 699 5.25 -19.91 -23.62
N SER A 700 5.75 -18.95 -24.41
CA SER A 700 5.33 -18.74 -25.80
C SER A 700 5.82 -19.84 -26.76
N HIS A 701 6.90 -20.53 -26.42
CA HIS A 701 7.36 -21.73 -27.13
C HIS A 701 6.72 -23.04 -26.62
N SER A 702 5.93 -22.99 -25.55
CA SER A 702 5.27 -24.17 -24.99
C SER A 702 3.99 -24.54 -25.74
N LYS A 703 3.48 -25.76 -25.48
CA LYS A 703 2.16 -26.18 -25.97
C LYS A 703 0.97 -25.41 -25.35
N TYR A 704 1.22 -24.66 -24.28
CA TYR A 704 0.22 -23.89 -23.53
C TYR A 704 0.05 -22.47 -24.10
N TRP A 705 0.98 -21.97 -24.92
CA TRP A 705 0.95 -20.59 -25.44
C TRP A 705 -0.39 -20.17 -26.04
N LYS A 706 -1.02 -21.06 -26.81
CA LYS A 706 -2.26 -20.79 -27.55
C LYS A 706 -3.44 -20.39 -26.65
N ASP A 707 -3.41 -20.77 -25.38
CA ASP A 707 -4.43 -20.51 -24.37
C ASP A 707 -3.84 -19.88 -23.09
N SER A 708 -2.75 -19.12 -23.23
CA SER A 708 -2.13 -18.35 -22.15
C SER A 708 -2.31 -16.83 -22.29
N ALA A 709 -2.36 -16.12 -21.17
CA ALA A 709 -2.11 -14.69 -21.06
C ALA A 709 -1.14 -14.42 -19.91
N ILE A 710 -0.20 -13.51 -20.13
CA ILE A 710 0.79 -13.08 -19.15
C ILE A 710 0.55 -11.60 -18.89
N PHE A 711 0.44 -11.25 -17.62
CA PHE A 711 0.37 -9.89 -17.10
C PHE A 711 1.67 -9.62 -16.37
N VAL A 712 2.35 -8.53 -16.73
CA VAL A 712 3.56 -8.04 -16.07
C VAL A 712 3.21 -6.70 -15.48
N LEU A 713 3.21 -6.61 -14.14
CA LEU A 713 2.86 -5.42 -13.37
C LEU A 713 3.94 -5.19 -12.33
N GLU A 714 4.17 -3.93 -11.98
CA GLU A 714 4.84 -3.61 -10.73
C GLU A 714 3.80 -3.74 -9.59
N ASP A 715 4.26 -4.02 -8.38
CA ASP A 715 3.47 -3.88 -7.15
C ASP A 715 3.13 -2.40 -6.90
N ASP A 716 4.10 -1.52 -7.12
CA ASP A 716 3.98 -0.07 -7.08
C ASP A 716 5.00 0.60 -8.02
N SER A 717 4.94 1.93 -8.06
CA SER A 717 5.85 2.76 -8.86
C SER A 717 6.77 3.66 -8.03
N GLN A 718 6.81 3.46 -6.71
CA GLN A 718 7.40 4.28 -5.62
C GLN A 718 8.73 4.95 -5.94
N ASP A 719 9.51 4.36 -6.84
CA ASP A 719 10.88 4.73 -7.08
C ASP A 719 11.16 5.26 -8.49
N GLY A 720 10.39 6.25 -8.94
CA GLY A 720 10.57 6.86 -10.25
C GLY A 720 9.87 8.20 -10.41
N ALA A 721 10.37 8.97 -11.37
CA ALA A 721 9.68 10.16 -11.85
C ALA A 721 8.87 9.82 -13.10
N ASP A 722 7.69 10.40 -13.22
CA ASP A 722 6.84 10.32 -14.40
C ASP A 722 6.27 11.71 -14.72
N HIS A 723 6.06 12.01 -15.99
CA HIS A 723 5.56 13.33 -16.39
C HIS A 723 4.04 13.46 -16.28
N VAL A 724 3.29 12.35 -16.23
CA VAL A 724 1.83 12.33 -16.09
C VAL A 724 1.47 12.29 -14.61
N ASP A 725 1.79 11.20 -13.92
CA ASP A 725 1.50 10.98 -12.49
C ASP A 725 2.46 9.94 -11.91
N GLY A 726 2.79 10.09 -10.63
CA GLY A 726 3.74 9.21 -9.94
C GLY A 726 3.35 7.74 -9.93
N HIS A 727 2.06 7.44 -10.06
CA HIS A 727 1.51 6.07 -10.08
C HIS A 727 1.63 5.37 -11.43
N ARG A 728 2.02 6.07 -12.51
CA ARG A 728 1.98 5.49 -13.86
C ARG A 728 3.10 4.46 -14.06
N ALA A 729 2.74 3.27 -14.51
CA ALA A 729 3.59 2.08 -14.45
C ALA A 729 3.83 1.39 -15.80
N PRO A 730 4.97 0.69 -15.98
CA PRO A 730 5.32 -0.02 -17.21
C PRO A 730 4.61 -1.38 -17.34
N VAL A 731 3.27 -1.39 -17.42
CA VAL A 731 2.47 -2.62 -17.50
C VAL A 731 2.54 -3.30 -18.88
N GLN A 732 2.54 -4.65 -18.90
CA GLN A 732 2.48 -5.41 -20.16
C GLN A 732 1.44 -6.54 -20.14
N VAL A 733 0.62 -6.63 -21.19
CA VAL A 733 -0.28 -7.78 -21.46
C VAL A 733 0.18 -8.55 -22.71
N ILE A 734 0.59 -9.80 -22.50
CA ILE A 734 1.29 -10.64 -23.48
C ILE A 734 0.50 -11.93 -23.71
N SER A 735 -0.01 -12.12 -24.93
CA SER A 735 -0.81 -13.30 -25.30
C SER A 735 -0.87 -13.45 -26.84
N PRO A 736 -1.20 -14.64 -27.40
CA PRO A 736 -1.67 -14.68 -28.78
C PRO A 736 -2.90 -13.80 -28.96
N TRP A 737 -3.71 -13.63 -27.92
CA TRP A 737 -4.98 -12.93 -27.93
C TRP A 737 -4.88 -11.45 -27.53
N SER A 738 -3.68 -10.95 -27.18
CA SER A 738 -3.50 -9.53 -26.90
C SER A 738 -3.33 -8.73 -28.21
N GLN A 739 -3.41 -7.40 -28.14
CA GLN A 739 -3.06 -6.54 -29.25
C GLN A 739 -1.55 -6.61 -29.54
N HIS A 740 -1.18 -6.62 -30.82
CA HIS A 740 0.23 -6.66 -31.28
C HIS A 740 0.57 -5.39 -32.06
N GLY A 741 1.73 -4.80 -31.76
CA GLY A 741 2.27 -3.58 -32.37
C GLY A 741 1.47 -2.29 -32.08
N LYS A 742 0.65 -2.24 -31.04
CA LYS A 742 -0.21 -1.07 -30.74
C LYS A 742 0.27 -0.27 -29.52
N VAL A 743 -0.15 0.99 -29.48
CA VAL A 743 -0.21 1.81 -28.25
C VAL A 743 -1.65 1.72 -27.77
N ILE A 744 -1.83 1.51 -26.47
CA ILE A 744 -3.12 1.43 -25.78
C ILE A 744 -3.16 2.56 -24.75
N ASP A 745 -3.78 3.67 -25.16
CA ASP A 745 -3.92 4.88 -24.35
C ASP A 745 -5.11 4.84 -23.37
N THR A 746 -5.87 3.74 -23.38
CA THR A 746 -7.00 3.53 -22.47
C THR A 746 -6.53 3.56 -21.02
N TYR A 747 -7.24 4.31 -20.18
CA TYR A 747 -7.04 4.31 -18.74
C TYR A 747 -7.25 2.91 -18.18
N TYR A 748 -6.24 2.40 -17.46
CA TYR A 748 -6.35 1.21 -16.63
C TYR A 748 -5.58 1.40 -15.32
N SER A 749 -5.80 0.48 -14.38
CA SER A 749 -5.00 0.36 -13.16
C SER A 749 -4.77 -1.12 -12.81
N GLN A 750 -4.04 -1.38 -11.72
CA GLN A 750 -3.98 -2.71 -11.11
C GLN A 750 -5.37 -3.32 -10.88
N ILE A 751 -6.36 -2.50 -10.51
CA ILE A 751 -7.76 -2.93 -10.28
C ILE A 751 -8.36 -3.49 -11.58
N SER A 752 -8.13 -2.80 -12.71
CA SER A 752 -8.56 -3.26 -14.03
C SER A 752 -7.87 -4.58 -14.46
N ALA A 753 -6.59 -4.76 -14.10
CA ALA A 753 -5.86 -6.00 -14.36
C ALA A 753 -6.42 -7.17 -13.53
N VAL A 754 -6.59 -6.98 -12.21
CA VAL A 754 -7.20 -7.97 -11.30
C VAL A 754 -8.58 -8.37 -11.80
N ARG A 755 -9.42 -7.39 -12.12
CA ARG A 755 -10.75 -7.64 -12.70
C ARG A 755 -10.69 -8.44 -14.00
N THR A 756 -9.70 -8.18 -14.86
CA THR A 756 -9.52 -8.96 -16.09
C THR A 756 -9.18 -10.42 -15.80
N ILE A 757 -8.31 -10.68 -14.82
CA ILE A 757 -7.93 -12.03 -14.39
C ILE A 757 -9.16 -12.76 -13.82
N GLU A 758 -9.92 -12.12 -12.95
CA GLU A 758 -11.17 -12.66 -12.41
C GLU A 758 -12.12 -13.07 -13.54
N GLN A 759 -12.29 -12.19 -14.52
CA GLN A 759 -13.20 -12.40 -15.64
C GLN A 759 -12.79 -13.57 -16.54
N ILE A 760 -11.48 -13.70 -16.83
CA ILE A 760 -10.92 -14.82 -17.61
C ILE A 760 -11.14 -16.15 -16.91
N LEU A 761 -10.95 -16.18 -15.59
CA LEU A 761 -10.97 -17.39 -14.77
C LEU A 761 -12.34 -17.69 -14.14
N GLY A 762 -13.32 -16.80 -14.32
CA GLY A 762 -14.66 -16.95 -13.77
C GLY A 762 -14.75 -16.68 -12.27
N ALA A 763 -13.77 -15.99 -11.69
CA ALA A 763 -13.78 -15.58 -10.29
C ALA A 763 -14.78 -14.44 -10.06
N GLN A 764 -15.35 -14.40 -8.86
CA GLN A 764 -16.21 -13.30 -8.42
C GLN A 764 -15.35 -12.14 -7.93
N PRO A 765 -15.79 -10.88 -8.13
CA PRO A 765 -15.08 -9.71 -7.64
C PRO A 765 -14.97 -9.75 -6.12
N LEU A 766 -13.77 -9.47 -5.61
CA LEU A 766 -13.47 -9.46 -4.18
C LEU A 766 -14.17 -8.32 -3.43
N ASN A 767 -14.27 -7.15 -4.04
CA ASN A 767 -14.77 -5.92 -3.41
C ASN A 767 -15.41 -4.98 -4.44
N GLU A 768 -15.86 -3.80 -4.00
CA GLU A 768 -16.53 -2.82 -4.85
C GLU A 768 -15.67 -2.28 -5.99
N LYS A 769 -14.36 -2.08 -5.76
CA LYS A 769 -13.43 -1.57 -6.78
C LYS A 769 -13.34 -2.49 -7.97
N VAL A 770 -12.98 -3.76 -7.74
CA VAL A 770 -12.89 -4.76 -8.82
C VAL A 770 -14.26 -5.10 -9.41
N ALA A 771 -15.34 -4.99 -8.65
CA ALA A 771 -16.70 -5.16 -9.18
C ALA A 771 -17.09 -4.06 -10.17
N ALA A 772 -16.70 -2.80 -9.91
CA ALA A 772 -16.99 -1.65 -10.76
C ALA A 772 -16.03 -1.54 -11.96
N ALA A 773 -14.81 -2.04 -11.81
CA ALA A 773 -13.75 -1.95 -12.79
C ALA A 773 -14.13 -2.59 -14.13
N THR A 774 -13.63 -1.97 -15.19
CA THR A 774 -13.78 -2.46 -16.56
C THR A 774 -12.58 -3.35 -16.88
N PRO A 775 -12.79 -4.62 -17.26
CA PRO A 775 -11.70 -5.45 -17.75
C PRO A 775 -10.94 -4.77 -18.90
N MET A 776 -9.67 -5.12 -19.09
CA MET A 776 -8.76 -4.55 -20.08
C MET A 776 -9.09 -4.96 -21.53
N TYR A 777 -10.34 -4.78 -21.98
CA TYR A 777 -10.83 -5.27 -23.26
C TYR A 777 -10.02 -4.75 -24.46
N ASP A 778 -9.54 -3.50 -24.41
CA ASP A 778 -8.77 -2.92 -25.50
C ASP A 778 -7.37 -3.55 -25.62
N ALA A 779 -6.88 -4.19 -24.56
CA ALA A 779 -5.66 -5.00 -24.59
C ALA A 779 -5.82 -6.31 -25.39
N PHE A 780 -7.05 -6.74 -25.70
CA PHE A 780 -7.33 -8.04 -26.34
C PHE A 780 -7.98 -7.95 -27.72
N THR A 781 -7.86 -9.03 -28.50
CA THR A 781 -8.43 -9.20 -29.83
C THR A 781 -8.99 -10.62 -30.00
N ASN A 782 -10.06 -10.75 -30.79
CA ASN A 782 -10.63 -12.06 -31.14
C ASN A 782 -9.87 -12.79 -32.27
N HIS A 783 -8.72 -12.24 -32.70
CA HIS A 783 -7.89 -12.78 -33.77
C HIS A 783 -6.49 -13.10 -33.23
N PRO A 784 -6.22 -14.37 -32.88
CA PRO A 784 -4.98 -14.72 -32.21
C PRO A 784 -3.78 -14.66 -33.16
N HIS A 785 -2.66 -14.16 -32.65
CA HIS A 785 -1.37 -14.16 -33.33
C HIS A 785 -0.37 -15.05 -32.58
N TYR A 786 -0.23 -16.30 -33.03
CA TYR A 786 0.54 -17.34 -32.34
C TYR A 786 2.06 -17.24 -32.46
N ARG A 787 2.61 -16.16 -33.04
CA ARG A 787 4.07 -16.02 -33.14
C ARG A 787 4.65 -15.97 -31.72
N PRO A 788 5.62 -16.84 -31.38
CA PRO A 788 6.25 -16.80 -30.07
C PRO A 788 7.13 -15.54 -29.93
N PHE A 789 7.40 -15.18 -28.69
CA PHE A 789 8.44 -14.21 -28.36
C PHE A 789 9.80 -14.92 -28.32
N ASN A 790 10.88 -14.22 -28.64
CA ASN A 790 12.24 -14.76 -28.43
C ASN A 790 12.95 -13.79 -27.49
N ALA A 791 13.37 -14.28 -26.32
CA ALA A 791 14.15 -13.49 -25.39
C ALA A 791 15.45 -13.00 -26.04
N VAL A 792 15.86 -11.80 -25.65
CA VAL A 792 17.13 -11.19 -26.06
C VAL A 792 18.13 -11.22 -24.90
N PRO A 793 19.42 -11.43 -25.17
CA PRO A 793 20.43 -11.38 -24.12
C PRO A 793 20.47 -10.02 -23.43
N ASN A 794 20.81 -10.03 -22.13
CA ASN A 794 21.13 -8.82 -21.40
C ASN A 794 22.27 -8.05 -22.08
N GLN A 795 22.23 -6.71 -22.01
CA GLN A 795 23.27 -5.83 -22.55
C GLN A 795 24.05 -5.08 -21.45
N VAL A 796 23.62 -5.25 -20.20
CA VAL A 796 24.29 -4.81 -18.98
C VAL A 796 24.80 -6.07 -18.27
N PRO A 797 26.10 -6.15 -17.91
CA PRO A 797 26.63 -7.32 -17.22
C PRO A 797 25.92 -7.54 -15.88
N LEU A 798 25.37 -8.73 -15.65
CA LEU A 798 24.61 -9.02 -14.41
C LEU A 798 25.51 -9.02 -13.17
N THR A 799 26.82 -9.09 -13.34
CA THR A 799 27.81 -9.04 -12.24
C THR A 799 28.41 -7.65 -12.05
N GLU A 800 27.78 -6.60 -12.58
CA GLU A 800 28.28 -5.24 -12.44
C GLU A 800 28.34 -4.79 -10.97
N ALA A 801 29.42 -4.07 -10.63
CA ALA A 801 29.74 -3.56 -9.29
C ALA A 801 29.81 -4.59 -8.15
N ILE A 802 29.78 -5.90 -8.44
CA ILE A 802 29.84 -6.91 -7.39
C ILE A 802 31.17 -6.87 -6.65
N THR A 803 31.11 -6.72 -5.31
CA THR A 803 32.30 -6.55 -4.47
C THR A 803 33.23 -7.77 -4.52
N THR A 804 32.65 -8.98 -4.55
CA THR A 804 33.40 -10.23 -4.68
C THR A 804 33.00 -10.92 -5.98
N PRO A 805 33.93 -11.09 -6.94
CA PRO A 805 33.64 -11.78 -8.19
C PRO A 805 33.17 -13.23 -7.95
N PRO A 806 32.17 -13.70 -8.71
CA PRO A 806 31.71 -15.09 -8.62
C PRO A 806 32.77 -16.07 -9.13
N ALA A 807 32.81 -17.27 -8.55
CA ALA A 807 33.80 -18.29 -8.88
C ALA A 807 33.71 -18.81 -10.33
N CYS A 808 32.53 -18.70 -10.95
CA CYS A 808 32.28 -19.01 -12.35
C CYS A 808 32.70 -17.89 -13.32
N GLY A 809 33.22 -16.76 -12.81
CA GLY A 809 33.64 -15.61 -13.59
C GLY A 809 32.54 -14.55 -13.76
N LEU A 810 32.97 -13.31 -14.04
CA LEU A 810 32.08 -12.18 -14.31
C LEU A 810 31.24 -12.43 -15.57
N ASP A 811 30.06 -11.81 -15.64
CA ASP A 811 29.29 -11.76 -16.86
C ASP A 811 30.04 -10.94 -17.91
N THR A 812 30.14 -11.51 -19.11
CA THR A 812 30.92 -10.95 -20.23
C THR A 812 30.06 -10.62 -21.43
N LEU A 813 28.72 -10.69 -21.31
CA LEU A 813 27.79 -10.43 -22.41
C LEU A 813 28.06 -11.34 -23.63
N GLY A 814 28.48 -12.58 -23.37
CA GLY A 814 28.88 -13.55 -24.40
C GLY A 814 30.21 -13.27 -25.11
N LEU A 815 30.95 -12.23 -24.71
CA LEU A 815 32.28 -11.93 -25.26
C LEU A 815 33.32 -12.95 -24.76
N THR A 816 34.40 -13.12 -25.55
CA THR A 816 35.51 -14.03 -25.19
C THR A 816 36.88 -13.37 -25.39
N GLY A 817 37.92 -13.94 -24.76
CA GLY A 817 39.31 -13.52 -24.95
C GLY A 817 39.56 -12.05 -24.59
N ALA A 818 40.21 -11.31 -25.50
CA ALA A 818 40.59 -9.91 -25.27
C ALA A 818 39.38 -8.97 -25.11
N ALA A 819 38.26 -9.24 -25.78
CA ALA A 819 37.06 -8.42 -25.67
C ALA A 819 36.42 -8.54 -24.28
N ALA A 820 36.30 -9.76 -23.76
CA ALA A 820 35.84 -10.01 -22.39
C ALA A 820 36.76 -9.34 -21.35
N MET A 821 38.09 -9.45 -21.51
CA MET A 821 39.03 -8.77 -20.62
C MET A 821 38.90 -7.25 -20.67
N ALA A 822 38.61 -6.68 -21.85
CA ALA A 822 38.41 -5.25 -22.01
C ALA A 822 37.11 -4.77 -21.33
N LEU A 823 36.01 -5.52 -21.48
CA LEU A 823 34.75 -5.26 -20.78
C LEU A 823 34.96 -5.30 -19.27
N ASN A 824 35.49 -6.40 -18.73
CA ASN A 824 35.71 -6.54 -17.28
C ASN A 824 36.59 -5.41 -16.72
N LYS A 825 37.59 -4.96 -17.49
CA LYS A 825 38.42 -3.83 -17.11
C LYS A 825 37.65 -2.51 -17.13
N ALA A 826 36.78 -2.29 -18.12
CA ALA A 826 35.94 -1.09 -18.19
C ALA A 826 34.96 -1.04 -17.00
N GLU A 827 34.29 -2.15 -16.69
CA GLU A 827 33.36 -2.25 -15.56
C GLU A 827 34.07 -2.02 -14.21
N ALA A 828 35.25 -2.62 -14.02
CA ALA A 828 36.05 -2.39 -12.82
C ALA A 828 36.53 -0.93 -12.69
N GLN A 829 36.71 -0.21 -13.81
CA GLN A 829 37.06 1.22 -13.79
C GLN A 829 35.85 2.11 -13.50
N LYS A 830 34.66 1.73 -13.99
CA LYS A 830 33.40 2.44 -13.80
C LYS A 830 33.06 2.56 -12.31
N THR A 831 33.22 1.45 -11.59
CA THR A 831 32.84 1.28 -10.17
C THR A 831 33.97 1.57 -9.17
N ALA A 832 35.15 1.97 -9.64
CA ALA A 832 36.29 2.24 -8.78
C ALA A 832 36.07 3.44 -7.84
N VAL A 833 36.05 3.17 -6.53
CA VAL A 833 35.97 4.18 -5.48
C VAL A 833 37.27 5.01 -5.43
N PRO A 834 37.21 6.36 -5.50
CA PRO A 834 38.38 7.21 -5.33
C PRO A 834 39.09 6.97 -4.00
N ALA A 835 40.42 7.08 -3.97
CA ALA A 835 41.21 6.82 -2.76
C ALA A 835 40.77 7.66 -1.54
N GLY A 836 40.28 8.89 -1.76
CA GLY A 836 39.75 9.76 -0.70
C GLY A 836 38.39 9.35 -0.14
N GLU A 837 37.63 8.54 -0.87
CA GLU A 837 36.25 8.15 -0.52
C GLU A 837 36.12 6.68 -0.08
N GLN A 838 37.23 5.93 -0.01
CA GLN A 838 37.22 4.52 0.40
C GLN A 838 36.60 4.32 1.79
N ALA A 839 36.89 5.22 2.73
CA ALA A 839 36.31 5.18 4.07
C ALA A 839 34.81 5.49 4.06
N THR A 840 34.37 6.45 3.23
CA THR A 840 32.96 6.80 3.05
C THR A 840 32.18 5.64 2.45
N ALA A 841 32.68 5.03 1.37
CA ALA A 841 32.08 3.87 0.74
C ALA A 841 32.00 2.67 1.70
N ALA A 842 33.05 2.42 2.51
CA ALA A 842 33.02 1.37 3.52
C ALA A 842 31.97 1.61 4.62
N ALA A 843 31.75 2.87 5.02
CA ALA A 843 30.69 3.22 5.98
C ALA A 843 29.30 2.94 5.41
N TRP A 844 29.09 3.23 4.12
CA TRP A 844 27.84 2.89 3.43
C TRP A 844 27.63 1.39 3.26
N GLN A 845 28.68 0.62 3.00
CA GLN A 845 28.57 -0.85 2.97
C GLN A 845 28.22 -1.44 4.34
N THR A 846 28.71 -0.82 5.42
CA THR A 846 28.33 -1.21 6.79
C THR A 846 26.87 -0.87 7.05
N TRP A 847 26.42 0.33 6.65
CA TRP A 847 25.02 0.73 6.75
C TRP A 847 24.09 -0.21 5.97
N LEU A 848 24.42 -0.54 4.72
CA LEU A 848 23.59 -1.41 3.87
C LEU A 848 23.38 -2.80 4.49
N ALA A 849 24.39 -3.34 5.18
CA ALA A 849 24.30 -4.62 5.85
C ALA A 849 23.24 -4.65 6.98
N ASP A 850 22.87 -3.47 7.51
CA ASP A 850 21.85 -3.30 8.54
C ASP A 850 20.47 -2.96 7.95
N GLN A 851 20.33 -2.79 6.62
CA GLN A 851 19.08 -2.36 5.97
C GLN A 851 18.21 -3.49 5.45
N HIS A 852 18.49 -4.75 5.81
CA HIS A 852 17.62 -5.88 5.51
C HIS A 852 17.24 -6.06 4.02
N THR A 853 18.05 -5.58 3.07
CA THR A 853 17.78 -5.78 1.63
C THR A 853 18.09 -7.20 1.15
N THR A 854 18.78 -7.98 2.00
CA THR A 854 19.18 -9.37 1.72
C THR A 854 19.23 -10.16 3.03
N GLY A 855 19.28 -11.48 2.91
CA GLY A 855 19.53 -12.37 4.05
C GLY A 855 18.26 -13.03 4.58
N ASN A 856 18.35 -13.66 5.75
CA ASN A 856 17.24 -14.41 6.36
C ASN A 856 16.14 -13.53 7.00
N ASN A 857 16.33 -12.22 6.85
CA ASN A 857 15.49 -11.15 7.37
C ASN A 857 15.29 -10.12 6.25
N ALA A 858 15.22 -10.54 4.98
CA ALA A 858 15.09 -9.59 3.88
C ALA A 858 13.69 -8.93 3.94
N ILE A 859 13.61 -7.61 3.98
CA ILE A 859 12.34 -6.88 4.09
C ILE A 859 12.35 -5.78 3.01
N PRO A 860 11.38 -5.78 2.07
CA PRO A 860 11.23 -4.67 1.13
C PRO A 860 10.98 -3.36 1.89
N ASP A 861 11.41 -2.25 1.31
CA ASP A 861 11.20 -0.89 1.81
C ASP A 861 11.80 -0.56 3.19
N PHE A 862 12.48 -1.49 3.88
CA PHE A 862 13.04 -1.22 5.20
C PHE A 862 14.06 -0.06 5.24
N ALA A 863 14.71 0.33 4.14
CA ALA A 863 15.79 1.32 4.20
C ALA A 863 15.29 2.77 4.15
N ASN A 864 15.79 3.64 5.02
CA ASN A 864 15.47 5.08 4.98
C ASN A 864 15.66 5.66 3.55
N PRO A 865 14.63 6.22 2.90
CA PRO A 865 14.68 6.62 1.50
C PRO A 865 15.75 7.68 1.22
N GLU A 866 15.93 8.65 2.13
CA GLU A 866 16.96 9.68 1.97
C GLU A 866 18.39 9.12 2.00
N GLN A 867 18.60 8.07 2.80
CA GLN A 867 19.88 7.36 2.84
C GLN A 867 20.03 6.44 1.62
N MET A 868 18.99 5.68 1.27
CA MET A 868 19.02 4.76 0.12
C MET A 868 19.19 5.50 -1.22
N ASN A 869 18.54 6.64 -1.39
CA ASN A 869 18.68 7.51 -2.57
C ASN A 869 20.13 7.98 -2.74
N ARG A 870 20.78 8.37 -1.64
CA ARG A 870 22.19 8.78 -1.66
C ARG A 870 23.12 7.60 -1.91
N TYR A 871 22.90 6.48 -1.25
CA TYR A 871 23.67 5.25 -1.47
C TYR A 871 23.67 4.88 -2.95
N THR A 872 22.48 4.78 -3.54
CA THR A 872 22.27 4.44 -4.94
C THR A 872 22.95 5.47 -5.86
N TRP A 873 22.77 6.76 -5.62
CA TRP A 873 23.43 7.83 -6.38
C TRP A 873 24.96 7.75 -6.32
N TYR A 874 25.52 7.55 -5.13
CA TYR A 874 26.98 7.47 -4.94
C TYR A 874 27.56 6.24 -5.63
N GLN A 875 26.90 5.09 -5.54
CA GLN A 875 27.30 3.87 -6.25
C GLN A 875 27.25 4.08 -7.77
N ALA A 876 26.13 4.60 -8.26
CA ALA A 876 25.90 4.94 -9.65
C ALA A 876 26.95 5.89 -10.25
N HIS A 877 27.47 6.82 -9.43
CA HIS A 877 28.47 7.79 -9.86
C HIS A 877 29.89 7.41 -9.45
N GLY A 878 30.11 6.15 -9.04
CA GLY A 878 31.41 5.62 -8.64
C GLY A 878 32.08 6.45 -7.55
N TRP A 879 31.29 7.02 -6.63
CA TRP A 879 31.73 7.82 -5.50
C TRP A 879 32.53 9.07 -5.91
N LYS A 880 32.25 9.63 -7.11
CA LYS A 880 32.94 10.81 -7.64
C LYS A 880 32.11 12.10 -7.58
N VAL A 881 30.79 11.96 -7.46
CA VAL A 881 29.85 13.08 -7.57
C VAL A 881 29.00 13.14 -6.29
N PRO A 882 29.00 14.26 -5.55
CA PRO A 882 28.07 14.47 -4.43
C PRO A 882 26.62 14.33 -4.88
N TYR A 883 25.73 13.95 -3.96
CA TYR A 883 24.31 13.95 -4.22
C TYR A 883 23.85 15.39 -4.45
N PRO A 884 22.94 15.68 -5.39
CA PRO A 884 22.55 17.05 -5.66
C PRO A 884 21.96 17.73 -4.41
N GLY A 885 22.47 18.92 -4.09
CA GLY A 885 22.19 19.62 -2.83
C GLY A 885 23.19 19.31 -1.71
N ASP A 886 23.91 18.19 -1.75
CA ASP A 886 24.98 17.88 -0.81
C ASP A 886 26.27 18.64 -1.21
N SER A 887 26.95 19.22 -0.22
CA SER A 887 28.18 19.99 -0.44
C SER A 887 29.40 19.11 -0.75
N LYS A 888 29.30 17.81 -0.46
CA LYS A 888 30.30 16.75 -0.62
C LYS A 888 29.58 15.39 -0.53
N ILE A 889 30.29 14.29 -0.78
CA ILE A 889 29.75 12.95 -0.47
C ILE A 889 29.66 12.82 1.06
N TYR A 890 28.48 12.45 1.55
CA TYR A 890 28.21 12.25 2.96
C TYR A 890 28.41 10.78 3.37
N THR A 891 28.82 10.55 4.61
CA THR A 891 28.64 9.24 5.27
C THR A 891 27.15 9.03 5.60
N PRO A 892 26.68 7.80 5.85
CA PRO A 892 25.26 7.56 6.19
C PRO A 892 24.74 8.46 7.33
N SER A 893 25.56 8.65 8.37
CA SER A 893 25.24 9.51 9.53
C SER A 893 25.26 11.03 9.27
N GLN A 894 25.79 11.45 8.13
CA GLN A 894 25.84 12.86 7.71
C GLN A 894 24.65 13.25 6.82
N VAL A 895 23.87 12.26 6.37
CA VAL A 895 22.69 12.51 5.54
C VAL A 895 21.67 13.32 6.34
N PRO A 896 21.19 14.47 5.83
CA PRO A 896 20.08 15.19 6.44
C PRO A 896 18.86 14.26 6.58
N GLY A 897 18.34 14.10 7.80
CA GLY A 897 17.26 13.13 8.07
C GLY A 897 17.73 11.73 8.48
N ALA A 898 19.04 11.42 8.45
CA ALA A 898 19.58 10.11 8.88
C ALA A 898 19.21 9.64 10.30
N PRO A 899 18.98 10.51 11.30
CA PRO A 899 18.54 10.06 12.62
C PRO A 899 17.07 9.60 12.64
N LEU A 900 16.31 9.86 11.57
CA LEU A 900 14.95 9.37 11.43
C LEU A 900 15.03 7.91 10.98
N PRO A 901 14.22 7.00 11.55
CA PRO A 901 13.97 5.70 10.92
C PRO A 901 13.53 5.92 9.46
N SER A 902 13.61 4.89 8.61
CA SER A 902 12.77 4.91 7.40
C SER A 902 11.34 5.24 7.82
N PRO A 903 10.52 5.95 7.00
CA PRO A 903 9.07 5.86 7.12
C PRO A 903 8.71 4.42 7.48
N ASP A 904 9.31 3.47 6.77
CA ASP A 904 9.19 2.02 6.84
C ASP A 904 9.90 1.27 8.00
N GLN A 905 10.64 1.95 8.89
CA GLN A 905 11.37 1.32 10.03
C GLN A 905 10.75 1.67 11.39
N SER A 906 9.78 2.59 11.43
CA SER A 906 9.50 3.34 12.67
C SER A 906 8.83 2.50 13.72
#